data_AF-K9YTJ1-F1
#
_entry.id   AF-K9YTJ1-F1
#
_cell.length_a   1.000
_cell.length_b   1.000
_cell.length_c   1.000
_cell.angle_alpha   90.00
_cell.angle_beta   90.00
_cell.angle_gamma   90.00
#
_symmetry.space_group_name_H-M   'P 1'
#
loop_
_entity.id
_entity.type
_entity.pdbx_description
1 polymer ?
#
loop_
_entity_poly.entity_id
_entity_poly.type
_entity_poly.pdbx_seq_one_letter_code
_entity_poly.pdbx_strand_id
1 'polypeptide(L)'
;MFEYFTDKAIKAVVLAQEEARRMKQNLVGSEQVLLGLIAEASSDAAKLLNQMGVKLKDARQVVEGLVGSGSGNVPSNIPFTPRAKRIFEQALEIARQRSHESILPEHILLAMTREEGVATKVLSQLGVDPKQVANGLEESLDNPSSGDDEPAAPATASMGERRQRGFGFNPQQQGEGGLKSYAVNLTDRAQNDEIDPIIGRDQEVERTIQILGRRTKNNPVLVGEPGVGKTAIAEGLAQRIARKDVPETLHDKQVYSLDMGLLIAGTRFRGEFEERLKGIVKEVQEAGNIILVIDEIHTLIGGGAMEGGMDAANLLKPALARGELQCVGTTTMDEYRQYIEKDAALERRFQPVMVDEPSVEQTIEILEGIRKPYEEYHKVTISPEALEAAAKLSDRYINDRQLPDKAIDLIDEAGSRLHLNHSLAEKSSDETEKAKLSAETPVVGLEEVAAIVSSWTGVPVTKMTQAESEVLLNLEGTLHERIIGQSEAVSAVSRAIRRARVGMKDRDRPIASFIFSGPTGVGKTELTKALAQYLFGDEEAMIRLDMSEYMDPQSVSKLIGSPPGFVGYEEGGQLTEQIRRRPYTVVLFDEIEKAHPDVFNSMLQILDEGHLTDAKGRQVDFKNTLLIMTSNIGSKAIEKGGGGLGFELNEEGEGSYTRIRNRVQEEMKNYFRPEFLNRVDEVIVFRQLQKEEVGEIADLLLKEISTRLQDQQGVELKVSDGFKDRVINEGYDASYGARPLRRVLMRLLEDNLAQAILSGELSEGDTAYVDTDEDGNILITDAAKKKQLQPVG
;
A
#
# COMPACT_ATOMS: atom_id res chain seq x y z
N MET A 1 -2.67 -17.39 5.94
CA MET A 1 -2.37 -17.64 7.37
C MET A 1 -3.65 -17.72 8.21
N PHE A 2 -4.59 -16.75 8.11
CA PHE A 2 -5.86 -16.78 8.84
C PHE A 2 -6.82 -17.91 8.45
N GLU A 3 -6.66 -18.50 7.26
CA GLU A 3 -7.42 -19.67 6.80
C GLU A 3 -7.24 -20.92 7.68
N TYR A 4 -6.17 -20.97 8.47
CA TYR A 4 -5.90 -22.06 9.41
C TYR A 4 -6.45 -21.78 10.81
N PHE A 5 -7.10 -20.64 11.09
CA PHE A 5 -7.58 -20.27 12.42
C PHE A 5 -9.03 -20.71 12.62
N THR A 6 -9.40 -21.10 13.85
CA THR A 6 -10.83 -21.31 14.19
C THR A 6 -11.57 -20.00 14.35
N ASP A 7 -12.91 -20.02 14.31
CA ASP A 7 -13.75 -18.81 14.50
C ASP A 7 -13.39 -18.05 15.78
N LYS A 8 -13.12 -18.77 16.88
CA LYS A 8 -12.69 -18.17 18.16
C LYS A 8 -11.30 -17.54 18.05
N ALA A 9 -10.38 -18.15 17.29
CA ALA A 9 -9.04 -17.60 17.07
C ALA A 9 -9.07 -16.37 16.14
N ILE A 10 -9.86 -16.39 15.06
CA ILE A 10 -10.08 -15.23 14.19
C ILE A 10 -10.69 -14.09 14.99
N LYS A 11 -11.73 -14.37 15.79
CA LYS A 11 -12.38 -13.37 16.63
C LYS A 11 -11.43 -12.79 17.67
N ALA A 12 -10.57 -13.60 18.29
CA ALA A 12 -9.51 -13.10 19.18
C ALA A 12 -8.53 -12.16 18.46
N VAL A 13 -8.18 -12.43 17.20
CA VAL A 13 -7.31 -11.55 16.41
C VAL A 13 -8.00 -10.25 15.99
N VAL A 14 -9.27 -10.29 15.61
CA VAL A 14 -10.06 -9.08 15.32
C VAL A 14 -10.17 -8.21 16.58
N LEU A 15 -10.43 -8.81 17.73
CA LEU A 15 -10.44 -8.12 19.03
C LEU A 15 -9.07 -7.52 19.36
N ALA A 16 -7.97 -8.18 18.99
CA ALA A 16 -6.62 -7.60 19.12
C ALA A 16 -6.42 -6.34 18.25
N GLN A 17 -6.94 -6.32 17.03
CA GLN A 17 -6.92 -5.13 16.17
C GLN A 17 -7.79 -4.00 16.74
N GLU A 18 -8.95 -4.32 17.32
CA GLU A 18 -9.79 -3.35 18.02
C GLU A 18 -9.08 -2.75 19.25
N GLU A 19 -8.31 -3.55 20.00
CA GLU A 19 -7.51 -3.09 21.12
C GLU A 19 -6.36 -2.16 20.68
N ALA A 20 -5.68 -2.49 19.58
CA ALA A 20 -4.68 -1.60 18.98
C ALA A 20 -5.31 -0.25 18.58
N ARG A 21 -6.51 -0.28 17.98
CA ARG A 21 -7.27 0.92 17.61
C ARG A 21 -7.68 1.74 18.84
N ARG A 22 -8.15 1.07 19.89
CA ARG A 22 -8.51 1.70 21.18
C ARG A 22 -7.33 2.45 21.80
N MET A 23 -6.13 1.88 21.69
CA MET A 23 -4.88 2.45 22.21
C MET A 23 -4.19 3.43 21.25
N LYS A 24 -4.80 3.74 20.10
CA LYS A 24 -4.24 4.57 19.03
C LYS A 24 -2.87 4.08 18.53
N GLN A 25 -2.69 2.77 18.48
CA GLN A 25 -1.46 2.16 17.98
C GLN A 25 -1.62 1.75 16.52
N ASN A 26 -0.59 2.02 15.72
CA ASN A 26 -0.55 1.71 14.29
C ASN A 26 -0.02 0.29 13.98
N LEU A 27 0.30 -0.50 15.02
CA LEU A 27 0.78 -1.87 14.91
C LEU A 27 0.12 -2.75 15.98
N VAL A 28 -0.14 -4.02 15.65
CA VAL A 28 -0.60 -5.03 16.62
C VAL A 28 0.59 -5.82 17.17
N GLY A 29 0.90 -5.59 18.45
CA GLY A 29 1.93 -6.28 19.24
C GLY A 29 1.42 -7.55 19.93
N SER A 30 2.29 -8.23 20.68
CA SER A 30 1.90 -9.45 21.40
C SER A 30 0.94 -9.17 22.54
N GLU A 31 0.98 -7.96 23.08
CA GLU A 31 0.13 -7.48 24.15
C GLU A 31 -1.32 -7.22 23.69
N GLN A 32 -1.55 -6.73 22.46
CA GLN A 32 -2.91 -6.61 21.92
C GLN A 32 -3.46 -7.99 21.53
N VAL A 33 -2.60 -8.90 21.03
CA VAL A 33 -2.98 -10.30 20.81
C VAL A 33 -3.41 -10.95 22.13
N LEU A 34 -2.70 -10.71 23.23
CA LEU A 34 -3.11 -11.16 24.57
C LEU A 34 -4.46 -10.58 24.99
N LEU A 35 -4.68 -9.28 24.80
CA LEU A 35 -5.96 -8.64 25.13
C LEU A 35 -7.11 -9.22 24.29
N GLY A 36 -6.87 -9.49 23.00
CA GLY A 36 -7.85 -10.12 22.11
C GLY A 36 -8.21 -11.54 22.54
N LEU A 37 -7.22 -12.34 22.97
CA LEU A 37 -7.44 -13.67 23.53
C LEU A 37 -8.26 -13.62 24.83
N ILE A 38 -7.98 -12.67 25.72
CA ILE A 38 -8.76 -12.49 26.97
C ILE A 38 -10.18 -12.00 26.67
N ALA A 39 -10.34 -11.15 25.65
CA ALA A 39 -11.63 -10.59 25.24
C ALA A 39 -12.56 -11.66 24.63
N GLU A 40 -12.01 -12.69 23.98
CA GLU A 40 -12.77 -13.84 23.51
C GLU A 40 -13.11 -14.82 24.64
N ALA A 41 -14.02 -14.40 25.53
CA ALA A 41 -14.42 -15.12 26.74
C ALA A 41 -14.98 -16.55 26.50
N SER A 42 -15.31 -16.90 25.26
CA SER A 42 -15.80 -18.23 24.88
C SER A 42 -14.68 -19.26 24.59
N SER A 43 -13.42 -18.81 24.52
CA SER A 43 -12.24 -19.67 24.31
C SER A 43 -11.76 -20.31 25.61
N ASP A 44 -11.17 -21.51 25.52
CA ASP A 44 -10.62 -22.18 26.70
C ASP A 44 -9.34 -21.46 27.17
N ALA A 45 -8.61 -20.82 26.26
CA ALA A 45 -7.55 -19.86 26.56
C ALA A 45 -8.04 -18.73 27.49
N ALA A 46 -9.17 -18.08 27.20
CA ALA A 46 -9.74 -17.05 28.05
C ALA A 46 -10.25 -17.59 29.39
N LYS A 47 -10.88 -18.78 29.38
CA LYS A 47 -11.35 -19.44 30.62
C LYS A 47 -10.19 -19.77 31.55
N LEU A 48 -9.08 -20.31 31.01
CA LEU A 48 -7.88 -20.62 31.77
C LEU A 48 -7.27 -19.34 32.39
N LEU A 49 -7.09 -18.29 31.58
CA LEU A 49 -6.59 -17.00 32.07
C LEU A 49 -7.49 -16.42 33.16
N ASN A 50 -8.81 -16.50 33.00
CA ASN A 50 -9.77 -16.03 33.99
C ASN A 50 -9.74 -16.87 35.29
N GLN A 51 -9.55 -18.19 35.20
CA GLN A 51 -9.33 -19.07 36.36
C GLN A 51 -8.04 -18.72 37.12
N MET A 52 -7.01 -18.27 36.40
CA MET A 52 -5.75 -17.79 36.96
C MET A 52 -5.83 -16.34 37.46
N GLY A 53 -7.01 -15.71 37.44
CA GLY A 53 -7.25 -14.37 37.96
C GLY A 53 -7.00 -13.22 36.98
N VAL A 54 -6.70 -13.51 35.71
CA VAL A 54 -6.47 -12.50 34.67
C VAL A 54 -7.82 -12.00 34.13
N LYS A 55 -8.17 -10.75 34.48
CA LYS A 55 -9.35 -10.07 33.94
C LYS A 55 -8.97 -9.08 32.85
N LEU A 56 -9.80 -8.95 31.83
CA LEU A 56 -9.58 -8.03 30.70
C LEU A 56 -9.32 -6.59 31.15
N LYS A 57 -10.08 -6.11 32.15
CA LYS A 57 -9.94 -4.74 32.66
C LYS A 57 -8.56 -4.49 33.29
N ASP A 58 -8.07 -5.44 34.05
CA ASP A 58 -6.78 -5.33 34.75
C ASP A 58 -5.63 -5.49 33.76
N ALA A 59 -5.77 -6.41 32.79
CA ALA A 59 -4.81 -6.57 31.70
C ALA A 59 -4.68 -5.30 30.84
N ARG A 60 -5.80 -4.62 30.51
CA ARG A 60 -5.76 -3.35 29.77
C ARG A 60 -4.97 -2.27 30.51
N GLN A 61 -5.14 -2.15 31.83
CA GLN A 61 -4.41 -1.16 32.63
C GLN A 61 -2.90 -1.43 32.65
N VAL A 62 -2.52 -2.71 32.76
CA VAL A 62 -1.11 -3.12 32.73
C VAL A 62 -0.49 -2.86 31.35
N VAL A 63 -1.20 -3.18 30.27
CA VAL A 63 -0.74 -2.93 28.90
C VAL A 63 -0.61 -1.43 28.62
N GLU A 64 -1.59 -0.61 29.05
CA GLU A 64 -1.54 0.85 28.95
C GLU A 64 -0.36 1.44 29.72
N GLY A 65 -0.03 0.90 30.89
CA GLY A 65 1.13 1.32 31.69
C GLY A 65 2.49 0.92 31.12
N LEU A 66 2.55 -0.18 30.35
CA LEU A 66 3.80 -0.70 29.78
C LEU A 66 4.13 -0.13 28.40
N VAL A 67 3.12 0.13 27.57
CA VAL A 67 3.31 0.51 26.15
C VAL A 67 2.89 1.97 25.88
N GLY A 68 2.05 2.57 26.72
CA GLY A 68 1.50 3.90 26.50
C GLY A 68 0.46 3.97 25.37
N SER A 69 -0.08 5.17 25.13
CA SER A 69 -0.98 5.45 23.99
C SER A 69 -0.18 5.92 22.78
N GLY A 70 -0.51 5.41 21.59
CA GLY A 70 0.17 5.78 20.34
C GLY A 70 -0.28 7.13 19.75
N SER A 71 0.46 7.60 18.73
CA SER A 71 0.15 8.84 18.00
C SER A 71 -0.98 8.65 16.98
N GLY A 72 -1.88 9.64 16.91
CA GLY A 72 -3.28 9.49 16.54
C GLY A 72 -3.68 9.26 15.08
N ASN A 73 -2.87 8.60 14.25
CA ASN A 73 -3.31 8.12 12.94
C ASN A 73 -3.28 6.60 12.88
N VAL A 74 -4.46 5.98 12.97
CA VAL A 74 -4.64 4.53 12.89
C VAL A 74 -5.26 4.17 11.54
N PRO A 75 -4.55 3.42 10.66
CA PRO A 75 -5.10 2.99 9.38
C PRO A 75 -6.30 2.06 9.56
N SER A 76 -7.15 1.95 8.52
CA SER A 76 -8.30 1.03 8.51
C SER A 76 -7.89 -0.42 8.76
N ASN A 77 -6.74 -0.82 8.21
CA ASN A 77 -6.10 -2.11 8.45
C ASN A 77 -4.79 -1.93 9.24
N ILE A 78 -4.75 -2.41 10.49
CA ILE A 78 -3.59 -2.28 11.38
C ILE A 78 -2.67 -3.49 11.20
N PRO A 79 -1.45 -3.33 10.68
CA PRO A 79 -0.54 -4.44 10.47
C PRO A 79 -0.01 -5.03 11.79
N PHE A 80 0.33 -6.33 11.77
CA PHE A 80 0.97 -7.00 12.90
C PHE A 80 2.47 -6.73 12.95
N THR A 81 3.01 -6.56 14.16
CA THR A 81 4.46 -6.51 14.38
C THR A 81 5.12 -7.81 13.90
N PRO A 82 6.41 -7.80 13.50
CA PRO A 82 7.15 -9.03 13.18
C PRO A 82 7.06 -10.08 14.29
N ARG A 83 6.92 -9.62 15.54
CA ARG A 83 6.78 -10.46 16.72
C ARG A 83 5.43 -11.17 16.79
N ALA A 84 4.33 -10.44 16.62
CA ALA A 84 3.00 -11.03 16.54
C ALA A 84 2.87 -12.02 15.37
N LYS A 85 3.54 -11.76 14.24
CA LYS A 85 3.60 -12.71 13.11
C LYS A 85 4.29 -14.03 13.48
N ARG A 86 5.44 -13.97 14.18
CA ARG A 86 6.13 -15.18 14.68
C ARG A 86 5.28 -15.99 15.65
N ILE A 87 4.51 -15.33 16.52
CA ILE A 87 3.57 -16.00 17.43
C ILE A 87 2.57 -16.84 16.62
N PHE A 88 2.01 -16.30 15.54
CA PHE A 88 1.06 -17.05 14.69
C PHE A 88 1.72 -18.19 13.91
N GLU A 89 2.94 -18.00 13.44
CA GLU A 89 3.74 -19.06 12.79
C GLU A 89 4.02 -20.22 13.78
N GLN A 90 4.42 -19.90 15.01
CA GLN A 90 4.64 -20.89 16.06
C GLN A 90 3.33 -21.57 16.48
N ALA A 91 2.22 -20.83 16.53
CA ALA A 91 0.90 -21.41 16.82
C ALA A 91 0.47 -22.42 15.75
N LEU A 92 0.82 -22.19 14.47
CA LEU A 92 0.61 -23.12 13.38
C LEU A 92 1.48 -24.39 13.54
N GLU A 93 2.75 -24.24 13.92
CA GLU A 93 3.64 -25.38 14.18
C GLU A 93 3.13 -26.24 15.35
N ILE A 94 2.66 -25.60 16.44
CA ILE A 94 2.08 -26.28 17.61
C ILE A 94 0.82 -27.06 17.21
N ALA A 95 -0.07 -26.44 16.41
CA ALA A 95 -1.27 -27.10 15.92
C ALA A 95 -0.93 -28.34 15.07
N ARG A 96 0.04 -28.22 14.17
CA ARG A 96 0.51 -29.34 13.31
C ARG A 96 1.16 -30.46 14.11
N GLN A 97 2.00 -30.14 15.10
CA GLN A 97 2.64 -31.14 15.97
C GLN A 97 1.61 -31.98 16.75
N ARG A 98 0.47 -31.37 17.10
CA ARG A 98 -0.65 -32.05 17.78
C ARG A 98 -1.70 -32.61 16.84
N SER A 99 -1.47 -32.57 15.52
CA SER A 99 -2.43 -33.02 14.50
C SER A 99 -3.79 -32.31 14.58
N HIS A 100 -3.83 -31.08 15.09
CA HIS A 100 -5.01 -30.24 15.05
C HIS A 100 -5.12 -29.58 13.66
N GLU A 101 -6.26 -29.74 13.01
CA GLU A 101 -6.52 -29.23 11.66
C GLU A 101 -6.59 -27.68 11.61
N SER A 102 -6.77 -27.03 12.76
CA SER A 102 -6.87 -25.57 12.88
C SER A 102 -6.17 -25.03 14.13
N ILE A 103 -5.77 -23.76 14.05
CA ILE A 103 -5.17 -22.96 15.11
C ILE A 103 -6.29 -22.48 16.03
N LEU A 104 -6.28 -23.01 17.25
CA LEU A 104 -7.16 -22.59 18.33
C LEU A 104 -6.54 -21.41 19.11
N PRO A 105 -7.35 -20.61 19.84
CA PRO A 105 -6.84 -19.58 20.76
C PRO A 105 -5.76 -20.09 21.73
N GLU A 106 -5.84 -21.35 22.12
CA GLU A 106 -4.93 -22.05 23.03
C GLU A 106 -3.55 -22.24 22.39
N HIS A 107 -3.47 -22.49 21.08
CA HIS A 107 -2.20 -22.58 20.36
C HIS A 107 -1.51 -21.22 20.29
N ILE A 108 -2.28 -20.14 20.11
CA ILE A 108 -1.76 -18.77 20.07
C ILE A 108 -1.23 -18.39 21.45
N LEU A 109 -2.00 -18.66 22.51
CA LEU A 109 -1.58 -18.38 23.89
C LEU A 109 -0.35 -19.23 24.29
N LEU A 110 -0.28 -20.49 23.86
CA LEU A 110 0.88 -21.35 24.11
C LEU A 110 2.14 -20.91 23.33
N ALA A 111 1.98 -20.42 22.10
CA ALA A 111 3.09 -19.81 21.37
C ALA A 111 3.60 -18.54 22.08
N MET A 112 2.70 -17.72 22.60
CA MET A 112 3.05 -16.51 23.35
C MET A 112 3.82 -16.78 24.64
N THR A 113 3.55 -17.87 25.35
CA THR A 113 4.29 -18.21 26.59
C THR A 113 5.72 -18.68 26.30
N ARG A 114 5.99 -19.13 25.06
CA ARG A 114 7.32 -19.56 24.60
C ARG A 114 8.18 -18.41 24.06
N GLU A 115 7.59 -17.23 23.85
CA GLU A 115 8.28 -16.06 23.32
C GLU A 115 8.42 -14.92 24.37
N GLU A 116 9.63 -14.38 24.55
CA GLU A 116 9.89 -13.33 25.57
C GLU A 116 9.34 -11.94 25.18
N GLY A 117 8.03 -11.74 25.21
CA GLY A 117 7.37 -10.51 24.75
C GLY A 117 6.82 -9.58 25.83
N VAL A 118 6.12 -8.52 25.38
CA VAL A 118 5.33 -7.66 26.28
C VAL A 118 4.18 -8.47 26.89
N ALA A 119 3.56 -9.39 26.15
CA ALA A 119 2.53 -10.30 26.66
C ALA A 119 2.97 -11.10 27.90
N THR A 120 4.18 -11.66 27.93
CA THR A 120 4.67 -12.44 29.09
C THR A 120 4.98 -11.54 30.29
N LYS A 121 5.44 -10.31 30.04
CA LYS A 121 5.59 -9.27 31.08
C LYS A 121 4.24 -8.87 31.67
N VAL A 122 3.21 -8.72 30.84
CA VAL A 122 1.83 -8.40 31.27
C VAL A 122 1.29 -9.52 32.17
N LEU A 123 1.40 -10.78 31.75
CA LEU A 123 1.01 -11.93 32.57
C LEU A 123 1.74 -11.96 33.92
N SER A 124 3.06 -11.72 33.91
CA SER A 124 3.87 -11.68 35.13
C SER A 124 3.46 -10.57 36.10
N GLN A 125 3.13 -9.37 35.58
CA GLN A 125 2.65 -8.25 36.39
C GLN A 125 1.24 -8.46 36.96
N LEU A 126 0.43 -9.28 36.28
CA LEU A 126 -0.88 -9.74 36.76
C LEU A 126 -0.77 -10.91 37.75
N GLY A 127 0.45 -11.31 38.13
CA GLY A 127 0.70 -12.37 39.11
C GLY A 127 0.60 -13.80 38.55
N VAL A 128 0.64 -13.96 37.22
CA VAL A 128 0.55 -15.25 36.55
C VAL A 128 1.87 -15.62 35.89
N ASP A 129 2.44 -16.76 36.28
CA ASP A 129 3.65 -17.29 35.67
C ASP A 129 3.34 -17.87 34.27
N PRO A 130 3.96 -17.37 33.19
CA PRO A 130 3.79 -17.90 31.83
C PRO A 130 4.03 -19.41 31.71
N LYS A 131 4.88 -20.00 32.58
CA LYS A 131 5.12 -21.45 32.60
C LYS A 131 3.90 -22.22 33.12
N GLN A 132 3.17 -21.67 34.08
CA GLN A 132 1.94 -22.28 34.57
C GLN A 132 0.82 -22.22 33.53
N VAL A 133 0.75 -21.12 32.77
CA VAL A 133 -0.17 -20.97 31.63
C VAL A 133 0.15 -22.01 30.55
N ALA A 134 1.44 -22.17 30.21
CA ALA A 134 1.87 -23.18 29.25
C ALA A 134 1.45 -24.58 29.68
N ASN A 135 1.76 -25.00 30.91
CA ASN A 135 1.40 -26.32 31.42
C ASN A 135 -0.12 -26.57 31.43
N GLY A 136 -0.92 -25.57 31.84
CA GLY A 136 -2.38 -25.67 31.83
C GLY A 136 -2.99 -25.79 30.44
N LEU A 137 -2.38 -25.12 29.44
CA LEU A 137 -2.79 -25.26 28.04
C LEU A 137 -2.35 -26.60 27.44
N GLU A 138 -1.15 -27.10 27.78
CA GLU A 138 -0.70 -28.41 27.33
C GLU A 138 -1.62 -29.52 27.87
N GLU A 139 -2.04 -29.44 29.14
CA GLU A 139 -3.01 -30.37 29.73
C GLU A 139 -4.42 -30.23 29.11
N SER A 140 -4.87 -29.01 28.82
CA SER A 140 -6.16 -28.75 28.16
C SER A 140 -6.19 -29.19 26.68
N LEU A 141 -5.03 -29.19 26.01
CA LEU A 141 -4.89 -29.64 24.62
C LEU A 141 -4.72 -31.16 24.52
N ASP A 142 -4.18 -31.81 25.54
CA ASP A 142 -3.95 -33.26 25.57
C ASP A 142 -5.16 -34.05 26.11
N ASN A 143 -6.01 -33.44 26.96
CA ASN A 143 -7.30 -33.98 27.40
C ASN A 143 -8.45 -33.12 26.85
N PRO A 144 -8.93 -33.39 25.62
CA PRO A 144 -10.13 -32.72 25.12
C PRO A 144 -11.29 -33.11 26.03
N SER A 145 -11.80 -32.13 26.78
CA SER A 145 -13.02 -32.30 27.55
C SER A 145 -14.13 -32.72 26.58
N SER A 146 -14.60 -33.96 26.69
CA SER A 146 -15.82 -34.41 26.04
C SER A 146 -16.99 -33.59 26.58
N GLY A 147 -17.36 -32.52 25.87
CA GLY A 147 -18.43 -31.61 26.26
C GLY A 147 -18.57 -30.44 25.29
N ASP A 148 -19.55 -30.57 24.40
CA ASP A 148 -20.19 -29.56 23.54
C ASP A 148 -19.42 -29.09 22.29
N ASP A 149 -19.41 -29.95 21.26
CA ASP A 149 -19.65 -29.53 19.87
C ASP A 149 -20.25 -30.73 19.09
N GLU A 150 -21.53 -31.01 19.34
CA GLU A 150 -22.36 -31.81 18.42
C GLU A 150 -23.66 -31.05 18.06
N PRO A 151 -24.20 -31.29 16.86
CA PRO A 151 -25.19 -30.44 16.20
C PRO A 151 -26.60 -30.74 16.72
N ALA A 152 -27.42 -29.72 16.98
CA ALA A 152 -28.76 -29.94 17.52
C ALA A 152 -29.87 -29.19 16.76
N ALA A 153 -30.84 -29.98 16.32
CA ALA A 153 -32.19 -29.62 15.86
C ALA A 153 -33.17 -29.39 17.06
N PRO A 154 -34.45 -28.97 16.86
CA PRO A 154 -35.20 -28.08 17.76
C PRO A 154 -36.30 -28.73 18.65
N ALA A 155 -36.78 -28.02 19.70
CA ALA A 155 -38.21 -27.81 20.06
C ALA A 155 -38.48 -27.07 21.42
N THR A 156 -39.06 -25.86 21.30
CA THR A 156 -40.16 -25.16 22.03
C THR A 156 -40.55 -25.35 23.52
N ALA A 157 -40.97 -24.19 24.11
CA ALA A 157 -41.85 -23.88 25.28
C ALA A 157 -41.13 -23.66 26.65
N SER A 158 -41.37 -22.61 27.47
CA SER A 158 -42.55 -21.77 27.72
C SER A 158 -42.22 -20.43 28.45
N MET A 159 -43.25 -19.55 28.48
CA MET A 159 -43.44 -18.19 29.02
C MET A 159 -42.66 -17.64 30.23
N GLY A 160 -42.48 -16.31 30.22
CA GLY A 160 -42.44 -15.43 31.41
C GLY A 160 -42.11 -13.96 31.10
N GLU A 161 -43.13 -13.08 31.06
CA GLU A 161 -43.09 -11.66 30.68
C GLU A 161 -42.22 -10.72 31.56
N ARG A 162 -41.59 -9.68 30.94
CA ARG A 162 -41.79 -8.26 31.32
C ARG A 162 -41.16 -7.27 30.32
N ARG A 163 -41.96 -6.27 29.94
CA ARG A 163 -41.77 -5.24 28.89
C ARG A 163 -40.83 -4.09 29.29
N GLN A 164 -40.04 -3.57 28.33
CA GLN A 164 -39.97 -2.13 28.02
C GLN A 164 -39.47 -1.88 26.57
N ARG A 165 -39.91 -0.76 25.98
CA ARG A 165 -40.13 -0.47 24.54
C ARG A 165 -38.89 0.07 23.79
N GLY A 166 -38.78 -0.25 22.49
CA GLY A 166 -38.07 0.57 21.49
C GLY A 166 -37.77 -0.12 20.15
N PHE A 167 -38.47 0.30 19.08
CA PHE A 167 -38.33 -0.01 17.64
C PHE A 167 -38.48 -1.47 17.17
N GLY A 168 -39.61 -1.74 16.52
CA GLY A 168 -40.06 -3.06 16.10
C GLY A 168 -39.41 -3.56 14.80
N PHE A 169 -38.53 -4.55 14.96
CA PHE A 169 -38.42 -5.67 14.04
C PHE A 169 -39.32 -6.78 14.57
N ASN A 170 -40.18 -7.36 13.74
CA ASN A 170 -41.15 -8.38 14.11
C ASN A 170 -40.65 -9.73 13.57
N PRO A 171 -39.91 -10.56 14.33
CA PRO A 171 -39.43 -11.86 13.86
C PRO A 171 -40.54 -12.90 14.07
N GLN A 172 -41.61 -12.78 13.29
CA GLN A 172 -42.63 -13.81 13.15
C GLN A 172 -43.13 -13.83 11.70
N GLN A 173 -42.24 -14.23 10.80
CA GLN A 173 -42.59 -14.90 9.55
C GLN A 173 -41.69 -16.13 9.41
N GLN A 174 -42.07 -17.23 10.06
CA GLN A 174 -41.62 -18.55 9.64
C GLN A 174 -42.33 -18.85 8.32
N GLY A 175 -41.59 -18.76 7.21
CA GLY A 175 -42.13 -19.04 5.87
C GLY A 175 -41.37 -18.41 4.69
N GLU A 176 -40.26 -17.69 4.89
CA GLU A 176 -39.51 -17.13 3.77
C GLU A 176 -38.39 -18.09 3.33
N GLY A 177 -38.42 -18.49 2.05
CA GLY A 177 -37.47 -19.43 1.43
C GLY A 177 -36.02 -18.95 1.47
N GLY A 178 -35.08 -19.88 1.32
CA GLY A 178 -33.64 -19.63 1.39
C GLY A 178 -33.17 -18.59 0.38
N LEU A 179 -33.81 -18.48 -0.79
CA LEU A 179 -33.46 -17.46 -1.79
C LEU A 179 -33.57 -16.02 -1.25
N LYS A 180 -34.61 -15.69 -0.47
CA LYS A 180 -34.78 -14.34 0.11
C LYS A 180 -33.73 -14.00 1.16
N SER A 181 -33.10 -15.01 1.76
CA SER A 181 -32.10 -14.82 2.83
C SER A 181 -30.69 -14.59 2.29
N TYR A 182 -30.39 -15.07 1.07
CA TYR A 182 -29.04 -15.06 0.49
C TYR A 182 -28.97 -14.39 -0.89
N ALA A 183 -30.08 -13.87 -1.40
CA ALA A 183 -30.13 -13.16 -2.67
C ALA A 183 -30.99 -11.91 -2.58
N VAL A 184 -30.61 -10.90 -3.37
CA VAL A 184 -31.32 -9.63 -3.49
C VAL A 184 -32.16 -9.65 -4.76
N ASN A 185 -33.46 -9.37 -4.66
CA ASN A 185 -34.33 -9.26 -5.83
C ASN A 185 -34.10 -7.92 -6.53
N LEU A 186 -33.35 -7.94 -7.62
CA LEU A 186 -33.07 -6.75 -8.43
C LEU A 186 -34.31 -6.26 -9.18
N THR A 187 -35.23 -7.16 -9.56
CA THR A 187 -36.47 -6.75 -10.23
C THR A 187 -37.38 -5.95 -9.30
N ASP A 188 -37.47 -6.32 -8.01
CA ASP A 188 -38.24 -5.56 -7.03
C ASP A 188 -37.59 -4.20 -6.75
N ARG A 189 -36.27 -4.16 -6.59
CA ARG A 189 -35.53 -2.89 -6.45
C ARG A 189 -35.73 -1.98 -7.66
N ALA A 190 -35.73 -2.53 -8.87
CA ALA A 190 -36.00 -1.78 -10.09
C ALA A 190 -37.43 -1.21 -10.14
N GLN A 191 -38.42 -1.95 -9.62
CA GLN A 191 -39.82 -1.47 -9.55
C GLN A 191 -40.00 -0.33 -8.53
N ASN A 192 -39.16 -0.30 -7.50
CA ASN A 192 -39.19 0.73 -6.46
C ASN A 192 -38.27 1.94 -6.77
N ASP A 193 -37.71 2.01 -7.98
CA ASP A 193 -36.72 3.04 -8.38
C ASP A 193 -35.48 3.10 -7.45
N GLU A 194 -35.07 1.95 -6.89
CA GLU A 194 -33.90 1.81 -5.99
C GLU A 194 -32.61 1.36 -6.72
N ILE A 195 -32.64 1.40 -8.06
CA ILE A 195 -31.50 1.08 -8.93
C ILE A 195 -31.16 2.32 -9.73
N ASP A 196 -29.87 2.65 -9.80
CA ASP A 196 -29.37 3.78 -10.56
C ASP A 196 -29.69 3.69 -12.06
N PRO A 197 -29.82 4.83 -12.76
CA PRO A 197 -30.03 4.82 -14.20
C PRO A 197 -28.83 4.22 -14.92
N ILE A 198 -29.10 3.30 -15.84
CA ILE A 198 -28.05 2.61 -16.59
C ILE A 198 -27.82 3.35 -17.90
N ILE A 199 -26.58 3.78 -18.09
CA ILE A 199 -26.17 4.68 -19.17
C ILE A 199 -25.11 3.97 -20.00
N GLY A 200 -25.24 4.05 -21.33
CA GLY A 200 -24.23 3.55 -22.27
C GLY A 200 -24.08 2.02 -22.35
N ARG A 201 -24.94 1.23 -21.68
CA ARG A 201 -24.87 -0.25 -21.66
C ARG A 201 -26.04 -0.95 -22.38
N ASP A 202 -26.75 -0.24 -23.25
CA ASP A 202 -27.94 -0.77 -23.91
C ASP A 202 -27.65 -1.98 -24.81
N GLN A 203 -26.50 -2.01 -25.47
CA GLN A 203 -26.11 -3.10 -26.37
C GLN A 203 -25.82 -4.37 -25.59
N GLU A 204 -25.12 -4.28 -24.47
CA GLU A 204 -24.77 -5.40 -23.61
C GLU A 204 -26.02 -5.94 -22.89
N VAL A 205 -26.92 -5.06 -22.43
CA VAL A 205 -28.21 -5.46 -21.86
C VAL A 205 -29.08 -6.15 -22.92
N GLU A 206 -29.19 -5.59 -24.12
CA GLU A 206 -29.94 -6.21 -25.22
C GLU A 206 -29.33 -7.57 -25.60
N ARG A 207 -28.01 -7.66 -25.67
CA ARG A 207 -27.30 -8.91 -25.94
C ARG A 207 -27.57 -9.96 -24.86
N THR A 208 -27.61 -9.55 -23.60
CA THR A 208 -27.94 -10.41 -22.45
C THR A 208 -29.37 -10.96 -22.59
N ILE A 209 -30.34 -10.10 -22.92
CA ILE A 209 -31.74 -10.47 -23.19
C ILE A 209 -31.84 -11.46 -24.36
N GLN A 210 -31.15 -11.18 -25.48
CA GLN A 210 -31.11 -12.06 -26.65
C GLN A 210 -30.59 -13.45 -26.29
N ILE A 211 -29.56 -13.55 -25.45
CA ILE A 211 -29.00 -14.83 -24.99
C ILE A 211 -30.00 -15.56 -24.09
N LEU A 212 -30.59 -14.89 -23.12
CA LEU A 212 -31.59 -15.47 -22.20
C LEU A 212 -32.83 -16.01 -22.94
N GLY A 213 -33.20 -15.40 -24.07
CA GLY A 213 -34.29 -15.88 -24.94
C GLY A 213 -33.96 -17.12 -25.79
N ARG A 214 -32.71 -17.61 -25.78
CA ARG A 214 -32.33 -18.79 -26.59
C ARG A 214 -32.84 -20.09 -25.96
N ARG A 215 -33.08 -21.09 -26.82
CA ARG A 215 -33.42 -22.46 -26.37
C ARG A 215 -32.21 -23.24 -25.81
N THR A 216 -31.01 -22.92 -26.28
CA THR A 216 -29.74 -23.54 -25.86
C THR A 216 -28.66 -22.46 -25.79
N LYS A 217 -27.65 -22.64 -24.91
CA LYS A 217 -26.66 -21.60 -24.61
C LYS A 217 -27.32 -20.30 -24.16
N ASN A 218 -28.22 -20.42 -23.19
CA ASN A 218 -29.12 -19.37 -22.72
C ASN A 218 -28.70 -18.74 -21.39
N ASN A 219 -27.44 -18.95 -21.00
CA ASN A 219 -26.84 -18.32 -19.83
C ASN A 219 -25.76 -17.34 -20.32
N PRO A 220 -25.97 -16.03 -20.23
CA PRO A 220 -24.92 -15.05 -20.56
C PRO A 220 -23.84 -15.02 -19.48
N VAL A 221 -22.60 -14.79 -19.89
CA VAL A 221 -21.48 -14.46 -18.99
C VAL A 221 -20.93 -13.11 -19.41
N LEU A 222 -21.00 -12.14 -18.51
CA LEU A 222 -20.42 -10.81 -18.68
C LEU A 222 -18.92 -10.90 -18.43
N VAL A 223 -18.13 -10.71 -19.48
CA VAL A 223 -16.68 -10.88 -19.46
C VAL A 223 -16.02 -9.52 -19.65
N GLY A 224 -15.29 -9.08 -18.63
CA GLY A 224 -14.57 -7.80 -18.64
C GLY A 224 -13.74 -7.61 -17.37
N GLU A 225 -12.89 -6.60 -17.32
CA GLU A 225 -12.07 -6.27 -16.15
C GLU A 225 -12.94 -5.83 -14.94
N PRO A 226 -12.43 -5.89 -13.69
CA PRO A 226 -13.11 -5.29 -12.55
C PRO A 226 -13.34 -3.79 -12.75
N GLY A 227 -14.46 -3.26 -12.24
CA GLY A 227 -14.78 -1.83 -12.32
C GLY A 227 -15.46 -1.36 -13.61
N VAL A 228 -15.51 -2.16 -14.68
CA VAL A 228 -16.14 -1.73 -15.96
C VAL A 228 -17.67 -1.61 -15.94
N GLY A 229 -18.33 -1.99 -14.84
CA GLY A 229 -19.80 -1.92 -14.72
C GLY A 229 -20.55 -3.20 -15.13
N LYS A 230 -19.98 -4.39 -14.87
CA LYS A 230 -20.67 -5.68 -15.13
C LYS A 230 -21.99 -5.81 -14.33
N THR A 231 -21.98 -5.42 -13.06
CA THR A 231 -23.17 -5.44 -12.20
C THR A 231 -24.28 -4.52 -12.72
N ALA A 232 -23.91 -3.35 -13.28
CA ALA A 232 -24.88 -2.42 -13.87
C ALA A 232 -25.66 -3.06 -15.05
N ILE A 233 -25.04 -3.96 -15.83
CA ILE A 233 -25.75 -4.68 -16.91
C ILE A 233 -26.80 -5.65 -16.33
N ALA A 234 -26.49 -6.31 -15.22
CA ALA A 234 -27.44 -7.21 -14.54
C ALA A 234 -28.63 -6.44 -13.95
N GLU A 235 -28.37 -5.26 -13.38
CA GLU A 235 -29.39 -4.32 -12.94
C GLU A 235 -30.24 -3.80 -14.13
N GLY A 236 -29.64 -3.62 -15.31
CA GLY A 236 -30.33 -3.16 -16.53
C GLY A 236 -31.27 -4.18 -17.11
N LEU A 237 -30.86 -5.44 -17.04
CA LEU A 237 -31.77 -6.55 -17.30
C LEU A 237 -32.98 -6.50 -16.36
N ALA A 238 -32.77 -6.26 -15.06
CA ALA A 238 -33.85 -6.17 -14.09
C ALA A 238 -34.80 -4.98 -14.36
N GLN A 239 -34.26 -3.81 -14.70
CA GLN A 239 -35.04 -2.63 -15.09
C GLN A 239 -35.89 -2.88 -16.35
N ARG A 240 -35.31 -3.50 -17.40
CA ARG A 240 -36.08 -3.82 -18.62
C ARG A 240 -37.17 -4.85 -18.38
N ILE A 241 -36.91 -5.87 -17.56
CA ILE A 241 -37.92 -6.85 -17.14
C ILE A 241 -39.05 -6.15 -16.36
N ALA A 242 -38.73 -5.31 -15.37
CA ALA A 242 -39.71 -4.56 -14.58
C ALA A 242 -40.63 -3.69 -15.44
N ARG A 243 -40.07 -3.05 -16.48
CA ARG A 243 -40.80 -2.21 -17.44
C ARG A 243 -41.51 -2.99 -18.55
N LYS A 244 -41.36 -4.32 -18.60
CA LYS A 244 -41.82 -5.20 -19.69
C LYS A 244 -41.26 -4.80 -21.07
N ASP A 245 -40.04 -4.27 -21.08
CA ASP A 245 -39.27 -3.96 -22.29
C ASP A 245 -38.33 -5.14 -22.63
N VAL A 246 -38.90 -6.34 -22.67
CA VAL A 246 -38.22 -7.60 -22.99
C VAL A 246 -39.17 -8.48 -23.80
N PRO A 247 -38.70 -9.51 -24.53
CA PRO A 247 -39.59 -10.45 -25.21
C PRO A 247 -40.57 -11.12 -24.24
N GLU A 248 -41.75 -11.54 -24.75
CA GLU A 248 -42.83 -12.16 -23.94
C GLU A 248 -42.35 -13.34 -23.09
N THR A 249 -41.32 -14.07 -23.56
CA THR A 249 -40.71 -15.20 -22.83
C THR A 249 -40.04 -14.80 -21.51
N LEU A 250 -39.74 -13.52 -21.32
CA LEU A 250 -39.06 -12.98 -20.14
C LEU A 250 -39.96 -12.04 -19.29
N HIS A 251 -41.21 -11.80 -19.70
CA HIS A 251 -42.11 -10.86 -18.98
C HIS A 251 -42.34 -11.23 -17.51
N ASP A 252 -42.51 -12.53 -17.22
CA ASP A 252 -42.83 -13.02 -15.88
C ASP A 252 -41.58 -13.46 -15.10
N LYS A 253 -40.38 -13.16 -15.64
CA LYS A 253 -39.12 -13.51 -14.99
C LYS A 253 -38.78 -12.53 -13.88
N GLN A 254 -38.03 -12.99 -12.87
CA GLN A 254 -37.44 -12.16 -11.83
C GLN A 254 -35.93 -12.36 -11.78
N VAL A 255 -35.19 -11.28 -11.55
CA VAL A 255 -33.73 -11.28 -11.46
C VAL A 255 -33.32 -11.20 -9.99
N TYR A 256 -32.57 -12.20 -9.54
CA TYR A 256 -32.02 -12.25 -8.18
C TYR A 256 -30.50 -12.25 -8.23
N SER A 257 -29.85 -11.35 -7.49
CA SER A 257 -28.39 -11.36 -7.32
C SER A 257 -28.00 -12.14 -6.09
N LEU A 258 -27.10 -13.11 -6.27
CA LEU A 258 -26.61 -13.95 -5.19
C LEU A 258 -25.53 -13.22 -4.39
N ASP A 259 -25.71 -13.08 -3.08
CA ASP A 259 -24.70 -12.52 -2.20
C ASP A 259 -23.78 -13.64 -1.69
N MET A 260 -22.61 -13.73 -2.29
CA MET A 260 -21.58 -14.71 -1.91
C MET A 260 -21.09 -14.51 -0.47
N GLY A 261 -21.06 -13.26 0.02
CA GLY A 261 -20.68 -12.94 1.40
C GLY A 261 -21.68 -13.51 2.40
N LEU A 262 -22.98 -13.34 2.17
CA LEU A 262 -24.03 -13.93 3.02
C LEU A 262 -24.07 -15.45 2.96
N LEU A 263 -23.75 -16.03 1.80
CA LEU A 263 -23.69 -17.48 1.64
C LEU A 263 -22.59 -18.10 2.49
N ILE A 264 -21.42 -17.47 2.53
CA ILE A 264 -20.24 -17.91 3.29
C ILE A 264 -20.38 -17.51 4.77
N ALA A 265 -21.09 -16.40 5.05
CA ALA A 265 -21.30 -15.92 6.41
C ALA A 265 -21.98 -17.00 7.27
N GLY A 266 -21.28 -17.42 8.32
CA GLY A 266 -21.76 -18.44 9.24
C GLY A 266 -21.82 -19.86 8.66
N THR A 267 -21.14 -20.17 7.55
CA THR A 267 -20.81 -21.55 7.18
C THR A 267 -19.48 -21.95 7.80
N ARG A 268 -19.45 -23.05 8.56
CA ARG A 268 -18.23 -23.58 9.21
C ARG A 268 -17.50 -24.61 8.36
N PHE A 269 -18.24 -25.26 7.46
CA PHE A 269 -17.74 -26.30 6.57
C PHE A 269 -18.22 -26.06 5.14
N ARG A 270 -17.38 -26.44 4.17
CA ARG A 270 -17.71 -26.40 2.74
C ARG A 270 -19.04 -27.11 2.41
N GLY A 271 -19.37 -28.18 3.14
CA GLY A 271 -20.63 -28.91 2.96
C GLY A 271 -21.87 -28.08 3.29
N GLU A 272 -21.81 -27.18 4.28
CA GLU A 272 -22.94 -26.31 4.65
C GLU A 272 -23.18 -25.25 3.58
N PHE A 273 -22.10 -24.70 3.02
CA PHE A 273 -22.18 -23.81 1.86
C PHE A 273 -22.81 -24.52 0.66
N GLU A 274 -22.34 -25.74 0.35
CA GLU A 274 -22.89 -26.56 -0.72
C GLU A 274 -24.38 -26.90 -0.50
N GLU A 275 -24.79 -27.14 0.76
CA GLU A 275 -26.19 -27.39 1.11
C GLU A 275 -27.07 -26.15 0.94
N ARG A 276 -26.58 -24.96 1.38
CA ARG A 276 -27.28 -23.67 1.16
C ARG A 276 -27.44 -23.40 -0.33
N LEU A 277 -26.36 -23.52 -1.10
CA LEU A 277 -26.40 -23.30 -2.55
C LEU A 277 -27.33 -24.31 -3.25
N LYS A 278 -27.31 -25.58 -2.83
CA LYS A 278 -28.23 -26.60 -3.34
C LYS A 278 -29.69 -26.27 -3.03
N GLY A 279 -29.97 -25.73 -1.85
CA GLY A 279 -31.30 -25.22 -1.48
C GLY A 279 -31.76 -24.11 -2.41
N ILE A 280 -30.90 -23.11 -2.65
CA ILE A 280 -31.17 -21.99 -3.56
C ILE A 280 -31.42 -22.48 -4.99
N VAL A 281 -30.54 -23.35 -5.51
CA VAL A 281 -30.70 -23.91 -6.86
C VAL A 281 -32.03 -24.66 -6.98
N LYS A 282 -32.44 -25.41 -5.95
CA LYS A 282 -33.72 -26.12 -5.94
C LYS A 282 -34.91 -25.15 -5.94
N GLU A 283 -34.87 -24.09 -5.12
CA GLU A 283 -35.92 -23.06 -5.11
C GLU A 283 -36.05 -22.35 -6.46
N VAL A 284 -34.92 -22.02 -7.10
CA VAL A 284 -34.88 -21.43 -8.45
C VAL A 284 -35.49 -22.37 -9.50
N GLN A 285 -35.18 -23.66 -9.42
CA GLN A 285 -35.74 -24.68 -10.30
C GLN A 285 -37.26 -24.85 -10.13
N GLU A 286 -37.74 -24.87 -8.89
CA GLU A 286 -39.17 -25.01 -8.57
C GLU A 286 -39.98 -23.78 -8.99
N ALA A 287 -39.41 -22.58 -8.83
CA ALA A 287 -40.04 -21.34 -9.28
C ALA A 287 -40.14 -21.26 -10.81
N GLY A 288 -39.08 -21.69 -11.53
CA GLY A 288 -39.03 -21.73 -12.99
C GLY A 288 -39.04 -20.36 -13.70
N ASN A 289 -39.32 -19.28 -12.97
CA ASN A 289 -39.33 -17.91 -13.46
C ASN A 289 -38.17 -17.05 -12.93
N ILE A 290 -37.16 -17.64 -12.29
CA ILE A 290 -36.05 -16.89 -11.69
C ILE A 290 -34.81 -16.95 -12.59
N ILE A 291 -34.15 -15.80 -12.75
CA ILE A 291 -32.83 -15.64 -13.37
C ILE A 291 -31.87 -15.27 -12.24
N LEU A 292 -30.87 -16.11 -12.01
CA LEU A 292 -29.88 -15.91 -10.94
C LEU A 292 -28.65 -15.17 -11.48
N VAL A 293 -28.29 -14.03 -10.90
CA VAL A 293 -27.03 -13.34 -11.16
C VAL A 293 -25.99 -13.86 -10.19
N ILE A 294 -24.86 -14.31 -10.71
CA ILE A 294 -23.74 -14.85 -9.95
C ILE A 294 -22.53 -13.99 -10.28
N ASP A 295 -22.16 -13.11 -9.34
CA ASP A 295 -20.93 -12.36 -9.45
C ASP A 295 -19.72 -13.26 -9.22
N GLU A 296 -18.66 -13.01 -9.99
CA GLU A 296 -17.42 -13.79 -9.96
C GLU A 296 -17.68 -15.31 -10.09
N ILE A 297 -18.43 -15.71 -11.11
CA ILE A 297 -18.92 -17.08 -11.30
C ILE A 297 -17.79 -18.14 -11.31
N HIS A 298 -16.56 -17.74 -11.64
CA HIS A 298 -15.38 -18.60 -11.58
C HIS A 298 -15.08 -19.08 -10.15
N THR A 299 -15.46 -18.34 -9.11
CA THR A 299 -15.29 -18.74 -7.69
C THR A 299 -16.06 -20.02 -7.36
N LEU A 300 -17.21 -20.22 -8.00
CA LEU A 300 -18.04 -21.43 -7.86
C LEU A 300 -17.57 -22.58 -8.77
N ILE A 301 -16.85 -22.27 -9.85
CA ILE A 301 -16.52 -23.22 -10.92
C ILE A 301 -15.06 -23.71 -10.84
N GLY A 302 -14.14 -22.89 -10.35
CA GLY A 302 -12.70 -23.03 -10.56
C GLY A 302 -11.91 -23.92 -9.59
N GLY A 303 -12.59 -24.71 -8.76
CA GLY A 303 -11.98 -25.48 -7.67
C GLY A 303 -11.21 -26.73 -8.08
N GLY A 304 -10.12 -26.59 -8.84
CA GLY A 304 -9.23 -27.70 -9.16
C GLY A 304 -7.72 -27.41 -9.19
N ALA A 305 -7.30 -26.14 -9.26
CA ALA A 305 -5.89 -25.80 -9.48
C ALA A 305 -5.25 -24.83 -8.46
N MET A 306 -6.04 -24.26 -7.55
CA MET A 306 -5.52 -23.48 -6.42
C MET A 306 -5.99 -24.09 -5.11
N GLU A 307 -5.06 -24.22 -4.15
CA GLU A 307 -5.33 -24.61 -2.77
C GLU A 307 -6.53 -23.83 -2.21
N GLY A 308 -7.69 -24.49 -2.06
CA GLY A 308 -8.85 -23.91 -1.35
C GLY A 308 -10.10 -23.55 -2.18
N GLY A 309 -10.14 -23.74 -3.50
CA GLY A 309 -11.33 -23.40 -4.30
C GLY A 309 -12.60 -24.21 -3.95
N MET A 310 -13.75 -23.52 -3.83
CA MET A 310 -15.07 -24.12 -3.62
C MET A 310 -15.56 -24.79 -4.92
N ASP A 311 -15.38 -26.09 -5.10
CA ASP A 311 -15.89 -26.82 -6.28
C ASP A 311 -17.41 -27.09 -6.16
N ALA A 312 -18.20 -26.01 -6.30
CA ALA A 312 -19.65 -26.03 -6.47
C ALA A 312 -20.08 -26.32 -7.92
N ALA A 313 -19.12 -26.46 -8.84
CA ALA A 313 -19.37 -26.72 -10.25
C ALA A 313 -20.21 -27.99 -10.44
N ASN A 314 -19.96 -29.01 -9.63
CA ASN A 314 -20.70 -30.29 -9.67
C ASN A 314 -22.18 -30.16 -9.28
N LEU A 315 -22.56 -29.12 -8.52
CA LEU A 315 -23.96 -28.83 -8.18
C LEU A 315 -24.67 -28.06 -9.30
N LEU A 316 -23.96 -27.12 -9.94
CA LEU A 316 -24.52 -26.25 -10.98
C LEU A 316 -24.59 -26.96 -12.34
N LYS A 317 -23.58 -27.77 -12.69
CA LYS A 317 -23.47 -28.46 -13.99
C LYS A 317 -24.73 -29.25 -14.37
N PRO A 318 -25.35 -30.08 -13.50
CA PRO A 318 -26.57 -30.80 -13.85
C PRO A 318 -27.77 -29.89 -14.11
N ALA A 319 -27.93 -28.84 -13.29
CA ALA A 319 -29.03 -27.88 -13.40
C ALA A 319 -28.92 -27.05 -14.69
N LEU A 320 -27.72 -26.59 -15.01
CA LEU A 320 -27.39 -25.91 -16.27
C LEU A 320 -27.53 -26.85 -17.46
N ALA A 321 -27.07 -28.10 -17.34
CA ALA A 321 -27.16 -29.11 -18.40
C ALA A 321 -28.61 -29.42 -18.80
N ARG A 322 -29.51 -29.51 -17.82
CA ARG A 322 -30.95 -29.76 -18.08
C ARG A 322 -31.72 -28.50 -18.49
N GLY A 323 -31.11 -27.31 -18.41
CA GLY A 323 -31.77 -26.04 -18.71
C GLY A 323 -32.79 -25.63 -17.64
N GLU A 324 -32.69 -26.22 -16.45
CA GLU A 324 -33.57 -25.97 -15.30
C GLU A 324 -33.10 -24.75 -14.49
N LEU A 325 -31.82 -24.38 -14.61
CA LEU A 325 -31.24 -23.16 -14.04
C LEU A 325 -30.88 -22.19 -15.17
N GLN A 326 -31.40 -20.98 -15.06
CA GLN A 326 -31.03 -19.85 -15.92
C GLN A 326 -30.27 -18.82 -15.08
N CYS A 327 -29.06 -18.44 -15.52
CA CYS A 327 -28.23 -17.50 -14.78
C CYS A 327 -27.46 -16.52 -15.68
N VAL A 328 -27.05 -15.41 -15.08
CA VAL A 328 -26.10 -14.43 -15.62
C VAL A 328 -24.84 -14.50 -14.77
N GLY A 329 -23.70 -14.85 -15.34
CA GLY A 329 -22.42 -14.85 -14.63
C GLY A 329 -21.60 -13.61 -14.91
N THR A 330 -20.75 -13.18 -13.97
CA THR A 330 -19.71 -12.17 -14.22
C THR A 330 -18.31 -12.74 -13.96
N THR A 331 -17.31 -12.38 -14.77
CA THR A 331 -15.92 -12.87 -14.62
C THR A 331 -14.95 -12.04 -15.47
N THR A 332 -13.64 -12.24 -15.30
CA THR A 332 -12.59 -11.68 -16.18
C THR A 332 -12.33 -12.58 -17.39
N MET A 333 -11.65 -12.05 -18.41
CA MET A 333 -11.34 -12.83 -19.62
C MET A 333 -10.41 -14.01 -19.33
N ASP A 334 -9.47 -13.84 -18.40
CA ASP A 334 -8.53 -14.89 -18.03
C ASP A 334 -9.22 -16.04 -17.30
N GLU A 335 -10.08 -15.72 -16.33
CA GLU A 335 -10.92 -16.71 -15.63
C GLU A 335 -11.90 -17.42 -16.57
N TYR A 336 -12.51 -16.68 -17.49
CA TYR A 336 -13.42 -17.26 -18.48
C TYR A 336 -12.71 -18.34 -19.32
N ARG A 337 -11.52 -18.01 -19.84
CA ARG A 337 -10.68 -18.95 -20.61
C ARG A 337 -10.24 -20.13 -19.76
N GLN A 338 -9.88 -19.88 -18.50
CA GLN A 338 -9.34 -20.92 -17.63
C GLN A 338 -10.40 -21.92 -17.15
N TYR A 339 -11.59 -21.44 -16.78
CA TYR A 339 -12.57 -22.23 -16.05
C TYR A 339 -13.86 -22.53 -16.81
N ILE A 340 -14.24 -21.69 -17.78
CA ILE A 340 -15.52 -21.85 -18.52
C ILE A 340 -15.26 -22.40 -19.92
N GLU A 341 -14.35 -21.79 -20.68
CA GLU A 341 -14.07 -22.17 -22.08
C GLU A 341 -13.45 -23.57 -22.19
N LYS A 342 -12.58 -23.94 -21.23
CA LYS A 342 -11.96 -25.26 -21.19
C LYS A 342 -12.91 -26.39 -20.76
N ASP A 343 -14.03 -26.07 -20.09
CA ASP A 343 -14.98 -27.07 -19.62
C ASP A 343 -16.09 -27.28 -20.65
N ALA A 344 -16.07 -28.44 -21.32
CA ALA A 344 -17.01 -28.78 -22.37
C ALA A 344 -18.49 -28.84 -21.93
N ALA A 345 -18.80 -28.98 -20.64
CA ALA A 345 -20.17 -28.92 -20.14
C ALA A 345 -20.66 -27.47 -20.00
N LEU A 346 -19.80 -26.58 -19.49
CA LEU A 346 -20.12 -25.18 -19.27
C LEU A 346 -20.10 -24.37 -20.56
N GLU A 347 -19.15 -24.61 -21.46
CA GLU A 347 -19.03 -23.98 -22.78
C GLU A 347 -20.30 -24.19 -23.65
N ARG A 348 -21.03 -25.29 -23.42
CA ARG A 348 -22.29 -25.62 -24.10
C ARG A 348 -23.52 -24.94 -23.47
N ARG A 349 -23.36 -24.22 -22.37
CA ARG A 349 -24.44 -23.58 -21.62
C ARG A 349 -24.26 -22.07 -21.48
N PHE A 350 -23.03 -21.62 -21.44
CA PHE A 350 -22.68 -20.22 -21.36
C PHE A 350 -22.39 -19.59 -22.72
N GLN A 351 -22.69 -18.31 -22.85
CA GLN A 351 -22.34 -17.48 -24.00
C GLN A 351 -21.70 -16.19 -23.48
N PRO A 352 -20.47 -15.83 -23.91
CA PRO A 352 -19.83 -14.62 -23.44
C PRO A 352 -20.49 -13.38 -24.05
N VAL A 353 -20.54 -12.32 -23.25
CA VAL A 353 -20.87 -10.94 -23.60
C VAL A 353 -19.66 -10.11 -23.17
N MET A 354 -18.93 -9.57 -24.14
CA MET A 354 -17.76 -8.74 -23.85
C MET A 354 -18.24 -7.40 -23.28
N VAL A 355 -17.64 -6.99 -22.17
CA VAL A 355 -17.90 -5.71 -21.51
C VAL A 355 -16.61 -4.93 -21.48
N ASP A 356 -16.51 -4.00 -22.41
CA ASP A 356 -15.33 -3.14 -22.54
C ASP A 356 -15.44 -1.95 -21.58
N GLU A 357 -14.27 -1.41 -21.21
CA GLU A 357 -14.16 -0.15 -20.50
C GLU A 357 -14.83 0.97 -21.31
N PRO A 358 -15.70 1.80 -20.70
CA PRO A 358 -16.33 2.91 -21.41
C PRO A 358 -15.29 3.97 -21.78
N SER A 359 -15.55 4.68 -22.88
CA SER A 359 -14.77 5.87 -23.23
C SER A 359 -14.90 6.97 -22.17
N VAL A 360 -13.97 7.93 -22.21
CA VAL A 360 -14.02 9.12 -21.33
C VAL A 360 -15.35 9.86 -21.53
N GLU A 361 -15.81 10.03 -22.76
CA GLU A 361 -17.08 10.69 -23.07
C GLU A 361 -18.28 9.92 -22.48
N GLN A 362 -18.33 8.60 -22.66
CA GLN A 362 -19.38 7.77 -22.06
C GLN A 362 -19.32 7.79 -20.53
N THR A 363 -18.12 7.88 -19.94
CA THR A 363 -17.97 7.98 -18.49
C THR A 363 -18.53 9.30 -17.97
N ILE A 364 -18.35 10.40 -18.69
CA ILE A 364 -18.97 11.69 -18.33
C ILE A 364 -20.50 11.55 -18.32
N GLU A 365 -21.09 10.91 -19.33
CA GLU A 365 -22.54 10.67 -19.38
C GLU A 365 -23.01 9.79 -18.20
N ILE A 366 -22.24 8.75 -17.84
CA ILE A 366 -22.52 7.90 -16.67
C ILE A 366 -22.52 8.74 -15.38
N LEU A 367 -21.47 9.56 -15.20
CA LEU A 367 -21.31 10.45 -14.05
C LEU A 367 -22.44 11.48 -13.96
N GLU A 368 -22.90 12.03 -15.09
CA GLU A 368 -24.04 12.95 -15.14
C GLU A 368 -25.34 12.30 -14.67
N GLY A 369 -25.56 11.03 -15.01
CA GLY A 369 -26.78 10.33 -14.64
C GLY A 369 -26.83 9.89 -13.17
N ILE A 370 -25.68 9.56 -12.57
CA ILE A 370 -25.59 9.23 -11.13
C ILE A 370 -25.36 10.45 -10.24
N ARG A 371 -25.13 11.63 -10.81
CA ARG A 371 -24.82 12.87 -10.09
C ARG A 371 -25.79 13.17 -8.93
N LYS A 372 -27.10 13.10 -9.17
CA LYS A 372 -28.13 13.47 -8.19
C LYS A 372 -28.08 12.63 -6.90
N PRO A 373 -28.06 11.28 -6.98
CA PRO A 373 -27.84 10.43 -5.80
C PRO A 373 -26.64 10.85 -4.94
N TYR A 374 -25.49 11.15 -5.55
CA TYR A 374 -24.29 11.56 -4.81
C TYR A 374 -24.40 12.97 -4.22
N GLU A 375 -25.01 13.92 -4.93
CA GLU A 375 -25.30 15.27 -4.41
C GLU A 375 -26.19 15.20 -3.17
N GLU A 376 -27.25 14.40 -3.20
CA GLU A 376 -28.18 14.22 -2.08
C GLU A 376 -27.52 13.52 -0.89
N TYR A 377 -26.73 12.47 -1.15
CA TYR A 377 -26.04 11.70 -0.13
C TYR A 377 -25.00 12.54 0.64
N HIS A 378 -24.14 13.25 -0.09
CA HIS A 378 -23.07 14.07 0.50
C HIS A 378 -23.49 15.49 0.85
N LYS A 379 -24.70 15.92 0.46
CA LYS A 379 -25.20 17.29 0.63
C LYS A 379 -24.26 18.32 0.00
N VAL A 380 -23.77 18.02 -1.19
CA VAL A 380 -22.92 18.89 -2.01
C VAL A 380 -23.59 19.13 -3.36
N THR A 381 -23.12 20.12 -4.11
CA THR A 381 -23.44 20.27 -5.54
C THR A 381 -22.22 19.89 -6.36
N ILE A 382 -22.34 19.08 -7.40
CA ILE A 382 -21.21 18.64 -8.22
C ILE A 382 -21.22 19.40 -9.55
N SER A 383 -20.19 20.19 -9.84
CA SER A 383 -20.14 20.95 -11.10
C SER A 383 -19.96 20.04 -12.32
N PRO A 384 -20.48 20.41 -13.51
CA PRO A 384 -20.20 19.67 -14.76
C PRO A 384 -18.70 19.53 -15.04
N GLU A 385 -17.93 20.58 -14.74
CA GLU A 385 -16.47 20.58 -14.89
C GLU A 385 -15.79 19.56 -13.97
N ALA A 386 -16.35 19.28 -12.79
CA ALA A 386 -15.85 18.24 -11.90
C ALA A 386 -16.07 16.83 -12.47
N LEU A 387 -17.21 16.57 -13.12
CA LEU A 387 -17.47 15.27 -13.78
C LEU A 387 -16.51 15.04 -14.94
N GLU A 388 -16.32 16.07 -15.77
CA GLU A 388 -15.33 16.03 -16.87
C GLU A 388 -13.91 15.83 -16.35
N ALA A 389 -13.54 16.53 -15.27
CA ALA A 389 -12.25 16.36 -14.61
C ALA A 389 -12.08 14.95 -14.04
N ALA A 390 -13.10 14.40 -13.38
CA ALA A 390 -13.02 13.07 -12.77
C ALA A 390 -12.78 11.99 -13.85
N ALA A 391 -13.50 12.04 -14.97
CA ALA A 391 -13.28 11.12 -16.08
C ALA A 391 -11.88 11.29 -16.70
N LYS A 392 -11.49 12.52 -17.07
CA LYS A 392 -10.21 12.79 -17.77
C LYS A 392 -8.97 12.58 -16.90
N LEU A 393 -9.03 12.99 -15.64
CA LEU A 393 -7.90 12.86 -14.73
C LEU A 393 -7.74 11.43 -14.23
N SER A 394 -8.84 10.71 -13.96
CA SER A 394 -8.72 9.30 -13.59
C SER A 394 -8.20 8.43 -14.73
N ASP A 395 -8.68 8.65 -15.97
CA ASP A 395 -8.15 7.98 -17.17
C ASP A 395 -6.65 8.17 -17.32
N ARG A 396 -6.18 9.41 -17.10
CA ARG A 396 -4.79 9.79 -17.36
C ARG A 396 -3.81 9.42 -16.25
N TYR A 397 -4.25 9.48 -14.99
CA TYR A 397 -3.34 9.40 -13.84
C TYR A 397 -3.56 8.16 -12.96
N ILE A 398 -4.69 7.47 -13.09
CA ILE A 398 -5.04 6.26 -12.32
C ILE A 398 -5.15 5.10 -13.32
N ASN A 399 -4.03 4.41 -13.54
CA ASN A 399 -3.89 3.35 -14.57
C ASN A 399 -4.09 1.93 -14.03
N ASP A 400 -4.16 1.74 -12.72
CA ASP A 400 -4.35 0.45 -12.06
C ASP A 400 -5.82 0.07 -11.86
N ARG A 401 -6.74 0.95 -12.28
CA ARG A 401 -8.19 0.80 -12.20
C ARG A 401 -8.83 1.20 -13.53
N GLN A 402 -10.04 0.70 -13.78
CA GLN A 402 -10.79 0.96 -15.01
C GLN A 402 -11.92 1.97 -14.79
N LEU A 403 -12.28 2.69 -15.86
CA LEU A 403 -13.52 3.44 -15.95
C LEU A 403 -14.73 2.50 -15.98
N PRO A 404 -15.91 2.94 -15.49
CA PRO A 404 -16.16 4.23 -14.86
C PRO A 404 -15.81 4.26 -13.35
N ASP A 405 -15.54 3.10 -12.74
CA ASP A 405 -15.32 2.92 -11.29
C ASP A 405 -14.35 3.92 -10.67
N LYS A 406 -13.15 4.08 -11.24
CA LYS A 406 -12.16 5.06 -10.74
C LYS A 406 -12.66 6.50 -10.77
N ALA A 407 -13.52 6.87 -11.72
CA ALA A 407 -14.06 8.22 -11.84
C ALA A 407 -15.21 8.46 -10.86
N ILE A 408 -16.04 7.43 -10.63
CA ILE A 408 -17.13 7.45 -9.64
C ILE A 408 -16.54 7.65 -8.24
N ASP A 409 -15.53 6.88 -7.87
CA ASP A 409 -14.89 7.00 -6.55
C ASP A 409 -14.24 8.38 -6.33
N LEU A 410 -13.68 9.00 -7.39
CA LEU A 410 -13.14 10.36 -7.26
C LEU A 410 -14.22 11.38 -6.90
N ILE A 411 -15.40 11.27 -7.51
CA ILE A 411 -16.54 12.14 -7.23
C ILE A 411 -17.08 11.88 -5.82
N ASP A 412 -17.19 10.61 -5.43
CA ASP A 412 -17.65 10.18 -4.12
C ASP A 412 -16.74 10.73 -3.00
N GLU A 413 -15.43 10.51 -3.13
CA GLU A 413 -14.42 10.97 -2.17
C GLU A 413 -14.33 12.50 -2.14
N ALA A 414 -14.40 13.17 -3.30
CA ALA A 414 -14.41 14.63 -3.36
C ALA A 414 -15.64 15.23 -2.66
N GLY A 415 -16.82 14.62 -2.85
CA GLY A 415 -18.05 14.99 -2.16
C GLY A 415 -17.96 14.81 -0.64
N SER A 416 -17.52 13.63 -0.21
CA SER A 416 -17.31 13.29 1.20
C SER A 416 -16.33 14.25 1.89
N ARG A 417 -15.16 14.48 1.27
CA ARG A 417 -14.12 15.37 1.83
C ARG A 417 -14.60 16.81 1.95
N LEU A 418 -15.29 17.31 0.93
CA LEU A 418 -15.81 18.67 0.93
C LEU A 418 -16.92 18.84 1.99
N HIS A 419 -17.82 17.86 2.13
CA HIS A 419 -18.84 17.85 3.15
C HIS A 419 -18.26 17.88 4.58
N LEU A 420 -17.23 17.06 4.82
CA LEU A 420 -16.55 17.03 6.12
C LEU A 420 -15.85 18.36 6.43
N ASN A 421 -15.13 18.94 5.48
CA ASN A 421 -14.44 20.22 5.67
C ASN A 421 -15.43 21.36 5.97
N HIS A 422 -16.54 21.40 5.24
CA HIS A 422 -17.61 22.38 5.47
C HIS A 422 -18.23 22.20 6.86
N SER A 423 -18.56 20.96 7.24
CA SER A 423 -19.11 20.62 8.56
C SER A 423 -18.18 20.94 9.74
N LEU A 424 -16.86 20.88 9.54
CA LEU A 424 -15.85 21.26 10.53
C LEU A 424 -15.69 22.78 10.62
N ALA A 425 -15.72 23.48 9.48
CA ALA A 425 -15.66 24.94 9.42
C ALA A 425 -16.88 25.60 10.09
N GLU A 426 -18.10 25.05 9.92
CA GLU A 426 -19.30 25.52 10.63
C GLU A 426 -19.17 25.42 12.17
N LYS A 427 -18.37 24.48 12.66
CA LYS A 427 -18.11 24.26 14.10
C LYS A 427 -16.95 25.10 14.65
N SER A 428 -16.18 25.80 13.80
CA SER A 428 -15.04 26.62 14.24
C SER A 428 -15.50 27.84 15.05
N SER A 429 -14.64 28.39 15.90
CA SER A 429 -14.96 29.57 16.74
C SER A 429 -14.91 30.90 15.98
N ASP A 430 -14.52 30.89 14.70
CA ASP A 430 -14.25 32.09 13.92
C ASP A 430 -15.53 32.61 13.24
N GLU A 431 -16.09 33.71 13.76
CA GLU A 431 -17.35 34.31 13.27
C GLU A 431 -17.25 34.78 11.81
N THR A 432 -16.04 35.07 11.33
CA THR A 432 -15.75 35.54 9.98
C THR A 432 -15.85 34.42 8.93
N GLU A 433 -15.46 33.19 9.30
CA GLU A 433 -15.63 32.00 8.43
C GLU A 433 -17.09 31.55 8.41
N LYS A 434 -17.75 31.54 9.58
CA LYS A 434 -19.19 31.22 9.69
C LYS A 434 -20.06 32.10 8.79
N ALA A 435 -19.78 33.40 8.71
CA ALA A 435 -20.55 34.34 7.89
C ALA A 435 -20.35 34.14 6.37
N LYS A 436 -19.22 33.55 5.93
CA LYS A 436 -18.96 33.25 4.50
C LYS A 436 -19.51 31.88 4.07
N LEU A 437 -19.53 30.90 4.96
CA LEU A 437 -19.90 29.51 4.65
C LEU A 437 -21.38 29.15 4.87
N SER A 438 -22.14 29.95 5.63
CA SER A 438 -23.49 29.60 6.08
C SER A 438 -24.64 29.80 5.09
N ALA A 439 -24.38 30.19 3.84
CA ALA A 439 -25.41 30.54 2.87
C ALA A 439 -25.46 29.67 1.59
N GLU A 440 -24.42 28.89 1.28
CA GLU A 440 -24.32 28.13 0.02
C GLU A 440 -23.93 26.67 0.25
N THR A 441 -24.63 25.77 -0.44
CA THR A 441 -24.27 24.35 -0.49
C THR A 441 -22.85 24.22 -1.05
N PRO A 442 -21.94 23.47 -0.40
CA PRO A 442 -20.59 23.30 -0.90
C PRO A 442 -20.59 22.69 -2.32
N VAL A 443 -19.75 23.24 -3.20
CA VAL A 443 -19.67 22.83 -4.61
C VAL A 443 -18.37 22.05 -4.87
N VAL A 444 -18.48 20.83 -5.40
CA VAL A 444 -17.35 20.04 -5.90
C VAL A 444 -16.98 20.56 -7.29
N GLY A 445 -15.81 21.18 -7.38
CA GLY A 445 -15.21 21.72 -8.60
C GLY A 445 -14.05 20.87 -9.12
N LEU A 446 -13.37 21.41 -10.14
CA LEU A 446 -12.15 20.82 -10.69
C LEU A 446 -11.04 20.67 -9.64
N GLU A 447 -10.91 21.65 -8.73
CA GLU A 447 -9.84 21.68 -7.73
C GLU A 447 -9.99 20.56 -6.69
N GLU A 448 -11.22 20.28 -6.24
CA GLU A 448 -11.50 19.18 -5.31
C GLU A 448 -11.12 17.83 -5.94
N VAL A 449 -11.57 17.57 -7.17
CA VAL A 449 -11.26 16.34 -7.91
C VAL A 449 -9.75 16.21 -8.14
N ALA A 450 -9.11 17.28 -8.60
CA ALA A 450 -7.66 17.30 -8.83
C ALA A 450 -6.88 17.05 -7.53
N ALA A 451 -7.33 17.58 -6.40
CA ALA A 451 -6.69 17.35 -5.11
C ALA A 451 -6.82 15.88 -4.65
N ILE A 452 -7.95 15.21 -4.91
CA ILE A 452 -8.08 13.77 -4.63
C ILE A 452 -7.16 12.96 -5.52
N VAL A 453 -7.16 13.22 -6.84
CA VAL A 453 -6.24 12.56 -7.77
C VAL A 453 -4.80 12.76 -7.30
N SER A 454 -4.41 13.97 -6.92
CA SER A 454 -3.07 14.26 -6.40
C SER A 454 -2.75 13.47 -5.14
N SER A 455 -3.72 13.31 -4.24
CA SER A 455 -3.55 12.53 -3.01
C SER A 455 -3.42 11.03 -3.27
N TRP A 456 -4.17 10.48 -4.22
CA TRP A 456 -4.14 9.04 -4.54
C TRP A 456 -2.89 8.66 -5.32
N THR A 457 -2.52 9.52 -6.27
CA THR A 457 -1.47 9.23 -7.25
C THR A 457 -0.12 9.82 -6.84
N GLY A 458 -0.09 10.82 -5.95
CA GLY A 458 1.10 11.62 -5.64
C GLY A 458 1.40 12.71 -6.69
N VAL A 459 0.45 13.01 -7.56
CA VAL A 459 0.65 13.82 -8.78
C VAL A 459 0.00 15.16 -8.66
N PRO A 460 0.75 16.26 -8.71
CA PRO A 460 0.14 17.57 -8.88
C PRO A 460 -0.55 17.62 -10.26
N VAL A 461 -1.88 17.49 -10.26
CA VAL A 461 -2.73 17.58 -11.47
C VAL A 461 -3.31 18.97 -11.69
N THR A 462 -3.22 19.85 -10.69
CA THR A 462 -3.53 21.26 -10.83
C THR A 462 -2.41 21.99 -11.58
N LYS A 463 -2.75 23.15 -12.15
CA LYS A 463 -1.70 24.08 -12.61
C LYS A 463 -0.83 24.41 -11.41
N MET A 464 0.49 24.43 -11.62
CA MET A 464 1.45 24.86 -10.61
C MET A 464 0.92 26.10 -9.91
N THR A 465 0.67 25.97 -8.62
CA THR A 465 0.26 27.11 -7.80
C THR A 465 1.39 28.14 -7.76
N GLN A 466 1.08 29.39 -7.39
CA GLN A 466 2.15 30.37 -7.17
C GLN A 466 3.16 29.88 -6.14
N ALA A 467 2.69 29.21 -5.09
CA ALA A 467 3.53 28.59 -4.06
C ALA A 467 4.45 27.51 -4.63
N GLU A 468 3.94 26.55 -5.42
CA GLU A 468 4.76 25.52 -6.07
C GLU A 468 5.76 26.10 -7.07
N SER A 469 5.37 27.16 -7.77
CA SER A 469 6.25 27.86 -8.71
C SER A 469 7.43 28.53 -7.98
N GLU A 470 7.17 29.20 -6.87
CA GLU A 470 8.21 29.81 -6.03
C GLU A 470 9.13 28.75 -5.42
N VAL A 471 8.56 27.65 -4.94
CA VAL A 471 9.32 26.50 -4.41
C VAL A 471 10.24 25.89 -5.49
N LEU A 472 9.77 25.74 -6.73
CA LEU A 472 10.58 25.22 -7.84
C LEU A 472 11.65 26.20 -8.33
N LEU A 473 11.39 27.51 -8.25
CA LEU A 473 12.39 28.54 -8.53
C LEU A 473 13.54 28.48 -7.51
N ASN A 474 13.22 28.15 -6.25
CA ASN A 474 14.19 28.05 -5.15
C ASN A 474 14.79 26.64 -4.97
N LEU A 475 14.49 25.69 -5.86
CA LEU A 475 14.96 24.29 -5.79
C LEU A 475 16.48 24.17 -5.56
N GLU A 476 17.29 24.99 -6.25
CA GLU A 476 18.75 24.95 -6.11
C GLU A 476 19.20 25.30 -4.69
N GLY A 477 18.58 26.32 -4.09
CA GLY A 477 18.85 26.72 -2.71
C GLY A 477 18.47 25.62 -1.73
N THR A 478 17.28 25.04 -1.87
CA THR A 478 16.80 23.95 -1.01
C THR A 478 17.70 22.71 -1.11
N LEU A 479 18.17 22.35 -2.30
CA LEU A 479 19.11 21.25 -2.45
C LEU A 479 20.47 21.56 -1.80
N HIS A 480 20.94 22.81 -1.86
CA HIS A 480 22.19 23.22 -1.24
C HIS A 480 22.17 23.27 0.29
N GLU A 481 20.99 23.27 0.94
CA GLU A 481 20.91 23.09 2.40
C GLU A 481 21.43 21.72 2.85
N ARG A 482 21.39 20.73 1.96
CA ARG A 482 21.84 19.35 2.23
C ARG A 482 23.06 18.94 1.41
N ILE A 483 23.16 19.43 0.17
CA ILE A 483 24.23 19.08 -0.77
C ILE A 483 25.28 20.16 -0.75
N ILE A 484 26.40 19.84 -0.09
CA ILE A 484 27.57 20.69 0.00
C ILE A 484 28.44 20.55 -1.25
N GLY A 485 28.89 21.69 -1.78
CA GLY A 485 29.62 21.75 -3.04
C GLY A 485 28.74 21.32 -4.23
N GLN A 486 29.37 20.78 -5.28
CA GLN A 486 28.67 20.20 -6.45
C GLN A 486 27.64 21.13 -7.12
N SER A 487 27.86 22.45 -7.08
CA SER A 487 26.91 23.46 -7.59
C SER A 487 26.54 23.24 -9.06
N GLU A 488 27.47 22.77 -9.88
CA GLU A 488 27.21 22.45 -11.27
C GLU A 488 26.22 21.29 -11.44
N ALA A 489 26.32 20.27 -10.57
CA ALA A 489 25.41 19.14 -10.56
C ALA A 489 24.01 19.55 -10.06
N VAL A 490 23.94 20.29 -8.96
CA VAL A 490 22.68 20.81 -8.40
C VAL A 490 21.96 21.71 -9.42
N SER A 491 22.69 22.61 -10.08
CA SER A 491 22.13 23.50 -11.10
C SER A 491 21.67 22.73 -12.36
N ALA A 492 22.42 21.74 -12.81
CA ALA A 492 22.03 20.91 -13.96
C ALA A 492 20.72 20.14 -13.68
N VAL A 493 20.64 19.45 -12.55
CA VAL A 493 19.43 18.73 -12.14
C VAL A 493 18.24 19.68 -12.00
N SER A 494 18.44 20.81 -11.32
CA SER A 494 17.36 21.76 -11.05
C SER A 494 16.80 22.36 -12.33
N ARG A 495 17.66 22.71 -13.30
CA ARG A 495 17.22 23.17 -14.63
C ARG A 495 16.41 22.12 -15.35
N ALA A 496 16.81 20.85 -15.30
CA ALA A 496 16.10 19.76 -15.96
C ALA A 496 14.72 19.49 -15.33
N ILE A 497 14.62 19.49 -14.00
CA ILE A 497 13.35 19.34 -13.28
C ILE A 497 12.41 20.51 -13.59
N ARG A 498 12.92 21.75 -13.59
CA ARG A 498 12.12 22.93 -13.96
C ARG A 498 11.54 22.79 -15.37
N ARG A 499 12.35 22.36 -16.36
CA ARG A 499 11.87 22.11 -17.74
C ARG A 499 10.76 21.07 -17.78
N ALA A 500 10.89 19.99 -17.01
CA ALA A 500 9.87 18.94 -16.94
C ALA A 500 8.56 19.45 -16.32
N ARG A 501 8.64 20.21 -15.22
CA ARG A 501 7.47 20.74 -14.50
C ARG A 501 6.69 21.80 -15.28
N VAL A 502 7.36 22.62 -16.11
CA VAL A 502 6.68 23.59 -16.99
C VAL A 502 6.12 22.96 -18.28
N GLY A 503 6.21 21.64 -18.44
CA GLY A 503 5.68 20.91 -19.60
C GLY A 503 6.45 21.13 -20.90
N MET A 504 7.73 21.56 -20.81
CA MET A 504 8.62 21.70 -21.98
C MET A 504 9.33 20.39 -22.37
N LYS A 505 9.05 19.30 -21.66
CA LYS A 505 9.59 17.97 -21.96
C LYS A 505 8.61 17.16 -22.80
N ASP A 506 9.16 16.19 -23.54
CA ASP A 506 8.36 15.13 -24.16
C ASP A 506 7.51 14.41 -23.10
N ARG A 507 6.23 14.23 -23.41
CA ARG A 507 5.27 13.60 -22.49
C ARG A 507 5.42 12.10 -22.43
N ASP A 508 6.01 11.49 -23.46
CA ASP A 508 6.19 10.05 -23.55
C ASP A 508 7.51 9.57 -22.94
N ARG A 509 8.27 10.45 -22.25
CA ARG A 509 9.55 10.10 -21.61
C ARG A 509 9.48 10.29 -20.09
N PRO A 510 10.37 9.66 -19.29
CA PRO A 510 10.48 9.86 -17.83
C PRO A 510 10.78 11.31 -17.45
N ILE A 511 10.33 11.81 -16.28
CA ILE A 511 10.45 13.22 -15.83
C ILE A 511 11.80 13.84 -16.17
N ALA A 512 12.88 13.14 -15.82
CA ALA A 512 14.21 13.37 -16.36
C ALA A 512 15.03 12.09 -16.21
N SER A 513 16.12 12.02 -16.96
CA SER A 513 17.08 10.93 -16.91
C SER A 513 18.51 11.47 -16.78
N PHE A 514 19.24 11.05 -15.75
CA PHE A 514 20.59 11.53 -15.48
C PHE A 514 21.59 10.39 -15.29
N ILE A 515 22.80 10.57 -15.80
CA ILE A 515 23.96 9.80 -15.34
C ILE A 515 24.84 10.66 -14.45
N PHE A 516 24.96 10.29 -13.19
CA PHE A 516 25.85 10.88 -12.20
C PHE A 516 27.20 10.19 -12.26
N SER A 517 28.20 10.86 -12.85
CA SER A 517 29.55 10.35 -12.99
C SER A 517 30.51 11.04 -12.03
N GLY A 518 31.30 10.25 -11.30
CA GLY A 518 32.35 10.76 -10.40
C GLY A 518 32.85 9.72 -9.41
N PRO A 519 33.88 10.05 -8.60
CA PRO A 519 34.41 9.14 -7.57
C PRO A 519 33.36 8.75 -6.53
N THR A 520 33.63 7.69 -5.75
CA THR A 520 32.73 7.32 -4.65
C THR A 520 32.86 8.34 -3.50
N GLY A 521 31.76 8.63 -2.80
CA GLY A 521 31.78 9.48 -1.60
C GLY A 521 31.69 10.99 -1.85
N VAL A 522 31.42 11.42 -3.09
CA VAL A 522 31.28 12.84 -3.48
C VAL A 522 29.83 13.36 -3.45
N GLY A 523 28.85 12.53 -3.08
CA GLY A 523 27.45 12.95 -2.92
C GLY A 523 26.47 12.53 -4.02
N LYS A 524 26.85 11.65 -4.95
CA LYS A 524 25.95 11.14 -6.02
C LYS A 524 24.60 10.63 -5.48
N THR A 525 24.66 9.66 -4.56
CA THR A 525 23.47 9.06 -3.94
C THR A 525 22.74 10.03 -3.00
N GLU A 526 23.47 10.95 -2.38
CA GLU A 526 22.88 11.93 -1.46
C GLU A 526 22.02 12.95 -2.21
N LEU A 527 22.47 13.41 -3.39
CA LEU A 527 21.66 14.25 -4.26
C LEU A 527 20.39 13.51 -4.70
N THR A 528 20.47 12.22 -5.03
CA THR A 528 19.30 11.40 -5.38
C THR A 528 18.28 11.37 -4.25
N LYS A 529 18.73 11.17 -2.99
CA LYS A 529 17.84 11.20 -1.82
C LYS A 529 17.21 12.56 -1.59
N ALA A 530 18.00 13.64 -1.69
CA ALA A 530 17.49 15.00 -1.57
C ALA A 530 16.39 15.28 -2.62
N LEU A 531 16.55 14.77 -3.84
CA LEU A 531 15.54 14.86 -4.89
C LEU A 531 14.30 14.02 -4.60
N ALA A 532 14.47 12.82 -4.04
CA ALA A 532 13.34 11.98 -3.63
C ALA A 532 12.50 12.67 -2.55
N GLN A 533 13.15 13.20 -1.51
CA GLN A 533 12.51 13.98 -0.46
C GLN A 533 11.80 15.21 -1.02
N TYR A 534 12.46 15.97 -1.91
CA TYR A 534 11.89 17.20 -2.44
C TYR A 534 10.70 16.94 -3.38
N LEU A 535 10.83 15.99 -4.31
CA LEU A 535 9.83 15.76 -5.35
C LEU A 535 8.67 14.88 -4.89
N PHE A 536 8.92 13.96 -3.95
CA PHE A 536 7.97 12.92 -3.56
C PHE A 536 7.70 12.89 -2.06
N GLY A 537 8.33 13.78 -1.27
CA GLY A 537 8.07 13.94 0.17
C GLY A 537 8.71 12.88 1.07
N ASP A 538 9.34 11.86 0.49
CA ASP A 538 9.90 10.72 1.20
C ASP A 538 11.15 10.18 0.48
N GLU A 539 12.28 10.10 1.19
CA GLU A 539 13.51 9.48 0.71
C GLU A 539 13.38 7.97 0.52
N GLU A 540 12.57 7.30 1.35
CA GLU A 540 12.34 5.85 1.30
C GLU A 540 11.42 5.46 0.15
N ALA A 541 10.76 6.43 -0.48
CA ALA A 541 9.98 6.19 -1.69
C ALA A 541 10.86 5.87 -2.90
N MET A 542 12.16 6.17 -2.87
CA MET A 542 13.12 5.88 -3.95
C MET A 542 13.32 4.38 -4.14
N ILE A 543 13.16 3.91 -5.38
CA ILE A 543 13.52 2.56 -5.78
C ILE A 543 15.01 2.51 -6.06
N ARG A 544 15.78 1.74 -5.28
CA ARG A 544 17.22 1.56 -5.49
C ARG A 544 17.53 0.16 -5.99
N LEU A 545 18.31 0.10 -7.06
CA LEU A 545 18.77 -1.13 -7.69
C LEU A 545 20.29 -1.09 -7.81
N ASP A 546 20.98 -2.07 -7.21
CA ASP A 546 22.42 -2.24 -7.36
C ASP A 546 22.70 -3.05 -8.63
N MET A 547 23.33 -2.44 -9.63
CA MET A 547 23.59 -3.09 -10.91
C MET A 547 24.66 -4.20 -10.83
N SER A 548 25.37 -4.30 -9.71
CA SER A 548 26.23 -5.45 -9.42
C SER A 548 25.42 -6.74 -9.17
N GLU A 549 24.14 -6.64 -8.81
CA GLU A 549 23.24 -7.79 -8.70
C GLU A 549 22.69 -8.27 -10.05
N TYR A 550 22.83 -7.45 -11.11
CA TYR A 550 22.28 -7.69 -12.45
C TYR A 550 23.37 -7.87 -13.52
N MET A 551 24.49 -8.49 -13.15
CA MET A 551 25.64 -8.71 -14.03
C MET A 551 25.43 -9.87 -15.03
N ASP A 552 24.47 -10.75 -14.77
CA ASP A 552 24.21 -11.96 -15.56
C ASP A 552 22.79 -11.97 -16.16
N PRO A 553 22.55 -12.67 -17.28
CA PRO A 553 21.22 -12.68 -17.91
C PRO A 553 20.08 -13.21 -17.03
N GLN A 554 20.36 -14.11 -16.07
CA GLN A 554 19.31 -14.70 -15.22
C GLN A 554 18.82 -13.70 -14.18
N SER A 555 19.72 -12.90 -13.61
CA SER A 555 19.35 -11.82 -12.70
C SER A 555 18.58 -10.70 -13.40
N VAL A 556 18.85 -10.39 -14.68
CA VAL A 556 18.05 -9.42 -15.47
C VAL A 556 16.58 -9.83 -15.56
N SER A 557 16.29 -11.14 -15.66
CA SER A 557 14.90 -11.62 -15.69
C SER A 557 14.16 -11.30 -14.39
N LYS A 558 14.84 -11.18 -13.23
CA LYS A 558 14.20 -10.77 -11.98
C LYS A 558 13.74 -9.31 -12.00
N LEU A 559 14.39 -8.47 -12.80
CA LEU A 559 14.06 -7.04 -12.89
C LEU A 559 12.70 -6.81 -13.57
N ILE A 560 12.42 -7.56 -14.64
CA ILE A 560 11.27 -7.41 -15.54
C ILE A 560 10.19 -8.49 -15.31
N GLY A 561 10.62 -9.65 -14.79
CA GLY A 561 9.80 -10.84 -14.58
C GLY A 561 10.35 -12.04 -15.35
N SER A 562 10.21 -13.23 -14.77
CA SER A 562 10.56 -14.48 -15.47
C SER A 562 9.60 -14.72 -16.65
N PRO A 563 10.05 -15.29 -17.78
CA PRO A 563 9.16 -15.67 -18.88
C PRO A 563 8.18 -16.79 -18.49
N PRO A 564 7.08 -16.99 -19.25
CA PRO A 564 6.18 -18.13 -19.04
C PRO A 564 6.94 -19.47 -19.04
N GLY A 565 6.72 -20.29 -18.01
CA GLY A 565 7.35 -21.62 -17.86
C GLY A 565 8.62 -21.65 -17.01
N PHE A 566 9.07 -20.52 -16.45
CA PHE A 566 10.19 -20.44 -15.51
C PHE A 566 9.71 -20.17 -14.07
N VAL A 567 10.49 -20.60 -13.07
CA VAL A 567 10.22 -20.32 -11.65
C VAL A 567 10.20 -18.81 -11.42
N GLY A 568 9.20 -18.32 -10.69
CA GLY A 568 9.00 -16.88 -10.46
C GLY A 568 8.17 -16.16 -11.52
N TYR A 569 7.58 -16.87 -12.50
CA TYR A 569 6.66 -16.27 -13.48
C TYR A 569 5.48 -15.55 -12.79
N GLU A 570 4.96 -16.09 -11.70
CA GLU A 570 3.82 -15.49 -11.00
C GLU A 570 4.19 -14.24 -10.20
N GLU A 571 5.43 -14.11 -9.72
CA GLU A 571 5.89 -13.04 -8.81
C GLU A 571 6.05 -11.67 -9.48
N GLY A 572 6.06 -11.60 -10.82
CA GLY A 572 6.31 -10.35 -11.57
C GLY A 572 7.76 -9.86 -11.46
N GLY A 573 8.10 -8.79 -12.17
CA GLY A 573 9.44 -8.20 -12.09
C GLY A 573 9.61 -7.25 -10.91
N GLN A 574 10.78 -7.27 -10.28
CA GLN A 574 11.11 -6.44 -9.12
C GLN A 574 10.96 -4.94 -9.40
N LEU A 575 11.41 -4.47 -10.57
CA LEU A 575 11.26 -3.06 -10.95
C LEU A 575 9.84 -2.78 -11.44
N THR A 576 9.31 -3.62 -12.33
CA THR A 576 7.97 -3.44 -12.93
C THR A 576 6.86 -3.42 -11.90
N GLU A 577 6.91 -4.28 -10.87
CA GLU A 577 5.91 -4.32 -9.80
C GLU A 577 6.03 -3.12 -8.85
N GLN A 578 7.25 -2.70 -8.52
CA GLN A 578 7.45 -1.52 -7.67
C GLN A 578 6.98 -0.24 -8.35
N ILE A 579 7.26 -0.09 -9.65
CA ILE A 579 6.80 1.06 -10.44
C ILE A 579 5.29 1.01 -10.65
N ARG A 580 4.68 -0.16 -10.91
CA ARG A 580 3.21 -0.25 -11.00
C ARG A 580 2.53 0.18 -9.70
N ARG A 581 3.11 -0.16 -8.54
CA ARG A 581 2.58 0.24 -7.23
C ARG A 581 2.85 1.71 -6.90
N ARG A 582 3.96 2.26 -7.40
CA ARG A 582 4.42 3.64 -7.13
C ARG A 582 5.03 4.24 -8.40
N PRO A 583 4.21 4.69 -9.36
CA PRO A 583 4.71 5.23 -10.63
C PRO A 583 5.40 6.59 -10.49
N TYR A 584 5.22 7.27 -9.35
CA TYR A 584 5.82 8.55 -9.00
C TYR A 584 6.95 8.35 -8.00
N THR A 585 8.15 8.15 -8.51
CA THR A 585 9.32 7.86 -7.68
C THR A 585 10.63 8.20 -8.40
N VAL A 586 11.70 8.26 -7.63
CA VAL A 586 13.07 8.22 -8.15
C VAL A 586 13.50 6.76 -8.30
N VAL A 587 14.00 6.39 -9.47
CA VAL A 587 14.63 5.09 -9.70
C VAL A 587 16.14 5.30 -9.79
N LEU A 588 16.87 4.74 -8.83
CA LEU A 588 18.33 4.79 -8.74
C LEU A 588 18.94 3.47 -9.23
N PHE A 589 19.63 3.52 -10.37
CA PHE A 589 20.49 2.44 -10.86
C PHE A 589 21.93 2.73 -10.40
N ASP A 590 22.36 2.07 -9.33
CA ASP A 590 23.69 2.27 -8.75
C ASP A 590 24.74 1.45 -9.52
N GLU A 591 25.90 2.05 -9.79
CA GLU A 591 27.01 1.43 -10.53
C GLU A 591 26.62 0.86 -11.90
N ILE A 592 25.96 1.66 -12.74
CA ILE A 592 25.38 1.23 -14.02
C ILE A 592 26.37 0.55 -14.97
N GLU A 593 27.67 0.85 -14.87
CA GLU A 593 28.69 0.16 -15.63
C GLU A 593 28.77 -1.35 -15.35
N LYS A 594 28.29 -1.84 -14.19
CA LYS A 594 28.32 -3.26 -13.84
C LYS A 594 27.20 -4.07 -14.48
N ALA A 595 26.13 -3.42 -14.93
CA ALA A 595 24.96 -4.08 -15.47
C ALA A 595 25.26 -4.94 -16.71
N HIS A 596 24.53 -6.04 -16.85
CA HIS A 596 24.52 -6.82 -18.08
C HIS A 596 23.99 -6.00 -19.27
N PRO A 597 24.50 -6.18 -20.50
CA PRO A 597 24.02 -5.49 -21.71
C PRO A 597 22.49 -5.51 -21.91
N ASP A 598 21.81 -6.57 -21.49
CA ASP A 598 20.35 -6.70 -21.65
C ASP A 598 19.56 -5.71 -20.78
N VAL A 599 20.11 -5.24 -19.67
CA VAL A 599 19.47 -4.19 -18.85
C VAL A 599 19.31 -2.91 -19.67
N PHE A 600 20.31 -2.57 -20.50
CA PHE A 600 20.27 -1.36 -21.32
C PHE A 600 19.18 -1.41 -22.39
N ASN A 601 18.82 -2.59 -22.90
CA ASN A 601 17.71 -2.73 -23.85
C ASN A 601 16.38 -2.32 -23.20
N SER A 602 16.16 -2.77 -21.97
CA SER A 602 14.98 -2.38 -21.18
C SER A 602 15.00 -0.89 -20.85
N MET A 603 16.18 -0.34 -20.53
CA MET A 603 16.32 1.09 -20.28
C MET A 603 16.07 1.94 -21.52
N LEU A 604 16.46 1.48 -22.71
CA LEU A 604 16.14 2.20 -23.96
C LEU A 604 14.62 2.33 -24.14
N GLN A 605 13.87 1.25 -23.89
CA GLN A 605 12.41 1.30 -23.93
C GLN A 605 11.84 2.33 -22.95
N ILE A 606 12.34 2.31 -21.71
CA ILE A 606 11.92 3.27 -20.68
C ILE A 606 12.27 4.71 -21.08
N LEU A 607 13.49 4.96 -21.57
CA LEU A 607 13.98 6.29 -21.88
C LEU A 607 13.30 6.90 -23.13
N ASP A 608 12.82 6.06 -24.04
CA ASP A 608 12.20 6.48 -25.31
C ASP A 608 10.69 6.51 -25.27
N GLU A 609 10.07 5.43 -24.80
CA GLU A 609 8.62 5.20 -24.85
C GLU A 609 7.95 5.50 -23.49
N GLY A 610 8.75 5.68 -22.44
CA GLY A 610 8.26 5.98 -21.10
C GLY A 610 7.52 4.80 -20.49
N HIS A 611 7.70 3.59 -21.02
CA HIS A 611 7.12 2.38 -20.47
C HIS A 611 8.07 1.19 -20.59
N LEU A 612 7.82 0.16 -19.78
CA LEU A 612 8.49 -1.12 -19.87
C LEU A 612 7.45 -2.23 -19.96
N THR A 613 7.59 -3.14 -20.91
CA THR A 613 6.72 -4.31 -20.99
C THR A 613 7.28 -5.42 -20.10
N ASP A 614 6.48 -5.92 -19.17
CA ASP A 614 6.86 -7.03 -18.30
C ASP A 614 6.78 -8.39 -19.01
N ALA A 615 7.25 -9.45 -18.35
CA ALA A 615 7.24 -10.80 -18.93
C ALA A 615 5.84 -11.42 -19.13
N LYS A 616 4.79 -10.80 -18.56
CA LYS A 616 3.38 -11.18 -18.76
C LYS A 616 2.73 -10.36 -19.89
N GLY A 617 3.46 -9.45 -20.52
CA GLY A 617 2.96 -8.58 -21.58
C GLY A 617 2.25 -7.33 -21.08
N ARG A 618 2.31 -7.03 -19.77
CA ARG A 618 1.72 -5.82 -19.19
C ARG A 618 2.67 -4.65 -19.40
N GLN A 619 2.15 -3.50 -19.85
CA GLN A 619 2.93 -2.26 -19.93
C GLN A 619 2.93 -1.55 -18.58
N VAL A 620 4.12 -1.19 -18.10
CA VAL A 620 4.33 -0.42 -16.88
C VAL A 620 4.79 0.98 -17.24
N ASP A 621 4.11 2.01 -16.73
CA ASP A 621 4.38 3.42 -17.03
C ASP A 621 5.52 4.00 -16.18
N PHE A 622 6.50 4.61 -16.86
CA PHE A 622 7.67 5.30 -16.30
C PHE A 622 7.68 6.81 -16.60
N LYS A 623 6.68 7.36 -17.30
CA LYS A 623 6.64 8.78 -17.70
C LYS A 623 6.77 9.74 -16.51
N ASN A 624 6.37 9.27 -15.34
CA ASN A 624 6.38 10.02 -14.09
C ASN A 624 7.52 9.66 -13.12
N THR A 625 8.53 8.95 -13.61
CA THR A 625 9.69 8.57 -12.83
C THR A 625 10.85 9.52 -13.07
N LEU A 626 11.69 9.72 -12.05
CA LEU A 626 12.99 10.34 -12.21
C LEU A 626 14.06 9.24 -12.27
N LEU A 627 14.74 9.10 -13.40
CA LEU A 627 15.75 8.04 -13.58
C LEU A 627 17.14 8.58 -13.29
N ILE A 628 17.82 8.01 -12.30
CA ILE A 628 19.18 8.38 -11.94
C ILE A 628 20.05 7.14 -12.03
N MET A 629 21.16 7.26 -12.76
CA MET A 629 22.17 6.23 -12.88
C MET A 629 23.46 6.75 -12.26
N THR A 630 24.07 6.03 -11.32
CA THR A 630 25.41 6.40 -10.84
C THR A 630 26.47 5.63 -11.61
N SER A 631 27.61 6.27 -11.85
CA SER A 631 28.76 5.61 -12.45
C SER A 631 30.07 6.10 -11.85
N ASN A 632 31.05 5.20 -11.75
CA ASN A 632 32.43 5.55 -11.40
C ASN A 632 33.32 5.74 -12.64
N ILE A 633 32.79 5.62 -13.86
CA ILE A 633 33.49 5.98 -15.09
C ILE A 633 33.87 7.47 -15.04
N GLY A 634 35.07 7.84 -15.51
CA GLY A 634 35.55 9.23 -15.43
C GLY A 634 36.29 9.57 -14.12
N SER A 635 36.25 8.72 -13.09
CA SER A 635 36.85 9.03 -11.78
C SER A 635 38.34 9.37 -11.85
N LYS A 636 39.11 8.63 -12.66
CA LYS A 636 40.56 8.88 -12.85
C LYS A 636 40.84 10.20 -13.55
N ALA A 637 39.96 10.63 -14.46
CA ALA A 637 40.09 11.93 -15.12
C ALA A 637 39.79 13.07 -14.14
N ILE A 638 38.81 12.86 -13.25
CA ILE A 638 38.43 13.81 -12.21
C ILE A 638 39.53 13.93 -11.14
N GLU A 639 40.08 12.81 -10.67
CA GLU A 639 41.21 12.76 -9.71
C GLU A 639 42.46 13.52 -10.21
N LYS A 640 42.68 13.51 -11.54
CA LYS A 640 43.83 14.19 -12.17
C LYS A 640 43.53 15.63 -12.60
N GLY A 641 42.36 16.17 -12.24
CA GLY A 641 41.94 17.53 -12.64
C GLY A 641 41.82 17.70 -14.15
N GLY A 642 41.56 16.63 -14.91
CA GLY A 642 41.45 16.65 -16.37
C GLY A 642 42.79 16.71 -17.13
N GLY A 643 43.93 16.84 -16.44
CA GLY A 643 45.26 17.00 -17.04
C GLY A 643 45.81 15.75 -17.74
N GLY A 644 46.50 15.95 -18.86
CA GLY A 644 47.36 14.94 -19.51
C GLY A 644 48.74 14.87 -18.84
N LEU A 645 49.51 13.82 -19.11
CA LEU A 645 50.85 13.64 -18.55
C LEU A 645 51.82 14.65 -19.22
N GLY A 646 52.06 15.78 -18.55
CA GLY A 646 53.02 16.81 -18.95
C GLY A 646 52.38 18.03 -19.64
N PHE A 647 52.56 19.20 -19.03
CA PHE A 647 52.14 20.56 -19.47
C PHE A 647 50.64 20.88 -19.41
N GLU A 648 50.19 21.62 -18.38
CA GLU A 648 49.91 23.07 -18.45
C GLU A 648 49.36 23.60 -17.12
N LEU A 649 49.46 24.93 -16.99
CA LEU A 649 49.45 25.72 -15.77
C LEU A 649 48.07 25.84 -15.08
N ASN A 650 48.14 26.12 -13.78
CA ASN A 650 47.13 26.69 -12.89
C ASN A 650 46.08 27.58 -13.60
N GLU A 651 44.97 27.00 -14.00
CA GLU A 651 43.70 27.73 -14.18
C GLU A 651 42.69 27.14 -13.19
N GLU A 652 42.54 27.81 -12.06
CA GLU A 652 41.43 27.57 -11.14
C GLU A 652 40.14 28.21 -11.73
N GLY A 653 39.04 27.46 -11.80
CA GLY A 653 37.72 27.96 -12.25
C GLY A 653 37.01 27.14 -13.33
N GLU A 654 36.03 27.76 -14.01
CA GLU A 654 35.11 27.13 -15.00
C GLU A 654 35.79 26.38 -16.16
N GLY A 655 36.99 26.83 -16.57
CA GLY A 655 37.80 26.18 -17.61
C GLY A 655 38.32 24.79 -17.19
N SER A 656 38.51 24.56 -15.89
CA SER A 656 38.89 23.26 -15.34
C SER A 656 37.70 22.28 -15.37
N TYR A 657 36.52 22.72 -14.95
CA TYR A 657 35.30 21.89 -14.99
C TYR A 657 34.95 21.46 -16.41
N THR A 658 35.01 22.38 -17.37
CA THR A 658 34.69 22.08 -18.78
C THR A 658 35.65 21.03 -19.35
N ARG A 659 36.95 21.10 -19.03
CA ARG A 659 37.95 20.09 -19.43
C ARG A 659 37.65 18.73 -18.81
N ILE A 660 37.38 18.68 -17.50
CA ILE A 660 37.02 17.45 -16.80
C ILE A 660 35.76 16.84 -17.41
N ARG A 661 34.72 17.65 -17.63
CA ARG A 661 33.46 17.23 -18.25
C ARG A 661 33.66 16.60 -19.62
N ASN A 662 34.42 17.25 -20.50
CA ASN A 662 34.70 16.72 -21.84
C ASN A 662 35.42 15.37 -21.78
N ARG A 663 36.39 15.24 -20.88
CA ARG A 663 37.15 13.99 -20.71
C ARG A 663 36.30 12.86 -20.15
N VAL A 664 35.44 13.16 -19.17
CA VAL A 664 34.46 12.20 -18.65
C VAL A 664 33.49 11.78 -19.76
N GLN A 665 33.00 12.71 -20.58
CA GLN A 665 32.15 12.39 -21.72
C GLN A 665 32.83 11.49 -22.76
N GLU A 666 34.12 11.67 -23.02
CA GLU A 666 34.89 10.76 -23.89
C GLU A 666 34.97 9.35 -23.29
N GLU A 667 35.28 9.22 -21.99
CA GLU A 667 35.29 7.91 -21.32
C GLU A 667 33.91 7.24 -21.35
N MET A 668 32.84 8.01 -21.12
CA MET A 668 31.46 7.53 -21.21
C MET A 668 31.12 7.02 -22.61
N LYS A 669 31.51 7.73 -23.67
CA LYS A 669 31.31 7.33 -25.07
C LYS A 669 32.11 6.09 -25.47
N ASN A 670 33.27 5.88 -24.85
CA ASN A 670 34.08 4.69 -25.07
C ASN A 670 33.48 3.45 -24.39
N TYR A 671 32.78 3.64 -23.27
CA TYR A 671 32.17 2.55 -22.51
C TYR A 671 30.75 2.21 -22.99
N PHE A 672 29.86 3.21 -23.01
CA PHE A 672 28.46 3.04 -23.39
C PHE A 672 28.26 3.22 -24.89
N ARG A 673 27.30 2.48 -25.45
CA ARG A 673 26.87 2.67 -26.84
C ARG A 673 26.29 4.09 -27.01
N PRO A 674 26.56 4.78 -28.13
CA PRO A 674 26.00 6.11 -28.39
C PRO A 674 24.48 6.15 -28.31
N GLU A 675 23.81 5.06 -28.69
CA GLU A 675 22.36 4.91 -28.62
C GLU A 675 21.83 5.21 -27.20
N PHE A 676 22.41 4.56 -26.18
CA PHE A 676 22.01 4.77 -24.79
C PHE A 676 22.29 6.20 -24.31
N LEU A 677 23.49 6.72 -24.56
CA LEU A 677 23.87 8.07 -24.11
C LEU A 677 23.00 9.17 -24.72
N ASN A 678 22.56 8.99 -25.97
CA ASN A 678 21.70 9.96 -26.65
C ASN A 678 20.25 9.96 -26.11
N ARG A 679 19.83 8.92 -25.37
CA ARG A 679 18.50 8.85 -24.73
C ARG A 679 18.49 9.36 -23.30
N VAL A 680 19.65 9.59 -22.69
CA VAL A 680 19.77 10.22 -21.39
C VAL A 680 19.76 11.74 -21.56
N ASP A 681 19.03 12.45 -20.70
CA ASP A 681 18.87 13.90 -20.84
C ASP A 681 20.17 14.67 -20.53
N GLU A 682 20.89 14.27 -19.47
CA GLU A 682 22.18 14.88 -19.15
C GLU A 682 23.14 13.93 -18.40
N VAL A 683 24.42 13.97 -18.76
CA VAL A 683 25.52 13.40 -17.96
C VAL A 683 26.06 14.48 -17.05
N ILE A 684 25.95 14.25 -15.74
CA ILE A 684 26.29 15.19 -14.69
C ILE A 684 27.56 14.71 -14.00
N VAL A 685 28.58 15.59 -13.98
CA VAL A 685 29.90 15.27 -13.45
C VAL A 685 30.05 15.85 -12.05
N PHE A 686 30.36 14.97 -11.10
CA PHE A 686 30.66 15.31 -9.71
C PHE A 686 32.16 15.46 -9.53
N ARG A 687 32.57 16.58 -8.93
CA ARG A 687 33.98 16.89 -8.64
C ARG A 687 34.40 16.29 -7.29
N GLN A 688 35.71 16.16 -7.08
CA GLN A 688 36.21 15.83 -5.75
C GLN A 688 35.85 16.93 -4.75
N LEU A 689 35.54 16.50 -3.53
CA LEU A 689 35.25 17.43 -2.43
C LEU A 689 36.54 18.06 -1.94
N GLN A 690 36.50 19.38 -1.71
CA GLN A 690 37.56 20.11 -1.04
C GLN A 690 37.50 19.87 0.48
N LYS A 691 38.60 20.13 1.18
CA LYS A 691 38.68 19.89 2.62
C LYS A 691 37.68 20.77 3.39
N GLU A 692 37.50 21.99 2.91
CA GLU A 692 36.54 22.97 3.40
C GLU A 692 35.10 22.45 3.25
N GLU A 693 34.77 21.91 2.07
CA GLU A 693 33.46 21.28 1.79
C GLU A 693 33.22 20.05 2.70
N VAL A 694 34.26 19.25 3.01
CA VAL A 694 34.15 18.15 3.98
C VAL A 694 33.92 18.65 5.41
N GLY A 695 34.45 19.83 5.76
CA GLY A 695 34.15 20.50 7.02
C GLY A 695 32.68 20.87 7.17
N GLU A 696 32.09 21.48 6.14
CA GLU A 696 30.66 21.79 6.11
C GLU A 696 29.78 20.53 6.20
N ILE A 697 30.19 19.43 5.55
CA ILE A 697 29.49 18.13 5.68
C ILE A 697 29.60 17.61 7.12
N ALA A 698 30.75 17.78 7.78
CA ALA A 698 30.91 17.37 9.17
C ALA A 698 29.97 18.15 10.09
N ASP A 699 29.81 19.46 9.86
CA ASP A 699 28.87 20.30 10.61
C ASP A 699 27.42 19.84 10.43
N LEU A 700 27.00 19.47 9.22
CA LEU A 700 25.67 18.90 8.96
C LEU A 700 25.44 17.60 9.73
N LEU A 701 26.39 16.66 9.69
CA LEU A 701 26.29 15.39 10.41
C LEU A 701 26.28 15.58 11.93
N LEU A 702 27.10 16.51 12.45
CA LEU A 702 27.12 16.86 13.86
C LEU A 702 25.80 17.45 14.33
N LYS A 703 25.16 18.28 13.51
CA LYS A 703 23.81 18.81 13.77
C LYS A 703 22.75 17.71 13.78
N GLU A 704 22.84 16.75 12.85
CA GLU A 704 21.96 15.56 12.82
C GLU A 704 22.09 14.74 14.11
N ILE A 705 23.32 14.45 14.53
CA ILE A 705 23.62 13.72 15.77
C ILE A 705 23.13 14.52 16.99
N SER A 706 23.38 15.83 17.03
CA SER A 706 22.93 16.71 18.12
C SER A 706 21.41 16.70 18.27
N THR A 707 20.68 16.76 17.15
CA THR A 707 19.20 16.76 17.15
C THR A 707 18.69 15.41 17.67
N ARG A 708 19.24 14.31 17.17
CA ARG A 708 18.89 12.96 17.63
C ARG A 708 19.16 12.75 19.12
N LEU A 709 20.31 13.22 19.59
CA LEU A 709 20.69 13.12 21.00
C LEU A 709 19.74 13.91 21.90
N GLN A 710 19.38 15.12 21.49
CA GLN A 710 18.42 15.96 22.21
C GLN A 710 17.03 15.34 22.25
N ASP A 711 16.53 14.84 21.11
CA ASP A 711 15.17 14.31 20.99
C ASP A 711 15.00 12.96 21.73
N GLN A 712 16.04 12.11 21.71
CA GLN A 712 15.96 10.75 22.27
C GLN A 712 16.47 10.64 23.70
N GLN A 713 17.44 11.45 24.09
CA GLN A 713 18.10 11.37 25.41
C GLN A 713 17.99 12.67 26.22
N GLY A 714 17.44 13.75 25.64
CA GLY A 714 17.34 15.05 26.31
C GLY A 714 18.67 15.74 26.58
N VAL A 715 19.75 15.32 25.91
CA VAL A 715 21.11 15.86 26.11
C VAL A 715 21.49 16.79 24.97
N GLU A 716 21.93 18.00 25.31
CA GLU A 716 22.41 18.99 24.33
C GLU A 716 23.88 18.70 23.97
N LEU A 717 24.22 18.65 22.68
CA LEU A 717 25.59 18.45 22.23
C LEU A 717 26.27 19.79 21.86
N LYS A 718 27.47 20.02 22.40
CA LYS A 718 28.37 21.10 21.98
C LYS A 718 29.75 20.54 21.69
N VAL A 719 30.31 20.87 20.52
CA VAL A 719 31.64 20.41 20.09
C VAL A 719 32.60 21.59 19.96
N SER A 720 33.86 21.39 20.32
CA SER A 720 34.92 22.39 20.11
C SER A 720 35.44 22.40 18.67
N ASP A 721 36.07 23.50 18.26
CA ASP A 721 36.74 23.58 16.95
C ASP A 721 37.90 22.57 16.84
N GLY A 722 38.62 22.30 17.94
CA GLY A 722 39.68 21.29 17.97
C GLY A 722 39.16 19.87 17.69
N PHE A 723 37.99 19.53 18.24
CA PHE A 723 37.32 18.26 17.92
C PHE A 723 36.87 18.21 16.46
N LYS A 724 36.29 19.29 15.94
CA LYS A 724 35.90 19.37 14.52
C LYS A 724 37.09 19.19 13.59
N ASP A 725 38.19 19.90 13.83
CA ASP A 725 39.41 19.79 13.05
C ASP A 725 39.94 18.36 13.01
N ARG A 726 39.88 17.66 14.15
CA ARG A 726 40.25 16.24 14.20
C ARG A 726 39.33 15.37 13.35
N VAL A 727 38.01 15.55 13.47
CA VAL A 727 37.02 14.82 12.68
C VAL A 727 37.25 15.05 11.18
N ILE A 728 37.55 16.28 10.77
CA ILE A 728 37.84 16.61 9.36
C ILE A 728 39.16 15.99 8.92
N ASN A 729 40.22 16.08 9.71
CA ASN A 729 41.53 15.53 9.37
C ASN A 729 41.51 13.99 9.25
N GLU A 730 40.79 13.29 10.12
CA GLU A 730 40.65 11.83 10.05
C GLU A 730 39.56 11.39 9.05
N GLY A 731 38.58 12.24 8.78
CA GLY A 731 37.42 11.96 7.93
C GLY A 731 37.60 12.32 6.46
N TYR A 732 38.59 13.15 6.12
CA TYR A 732 38.91 13.56 4.75
C TYR A 732 39.86 12.57 4.08
N ASP A 733 39.44 12.05 2.92
CA ASP A 733 40.29 11.26 2.03
C ASP A 733 40.27 11.86 0.62
N ALA A 734 41.44 12.13 0.05
CA ALA A 734 41.54 12.76 -1.27
C ALA A 734 40.97 11.91 -2.42
N SER A 735 40.88 10.58 -2.25
CA SER A 735 40.32 9.65 -3.24
C SER A 735 38.85 9.31 -2.96
N TYR A 736 38.45 9.22 -1.68
CA TYR A 736 37.13 8.76 -1.26
C TYR A 736 36.21 9.86 -0.68
N GLY A 737 36.66 11.12 -0.67
CA GLY A 737 35.89 12.27 -0.20
C GLY A 737 35.47 12.14 1.27
N ALA A 738 34.19 12.43 1.55
CA ALA A 738 33.62 12.39 2.90
C ALA A 738 33.19 10.98 3.36
N ARG A 739 33.46 9.92 2.58
CA ARG A 739 33.01 8.54 2.89
C ARG A 739 33.46 8.04 4.29
N PRO A 740 34.69 8.31 4.77
CA PRO A 740 35.12 7.89 6.11
C PRO A 740 34.45 8.68 7.25
N LEU A 741 33.94 9.89 6.97
CA LEU A 741 33.53 10.86 7.98
C LEU A 741 32.49 10.32 8.97
N ARG A 742 31.45 9.63 8.49
CA ARG A 742 30.42 9.02 9.36
C ARG A 742 31.02 7.97 10.30
N ARG A 743 31.98 7.17 9.83
CA ARG A 743 32.68 6.17 10.66
C ARG A 743 33.58 6.83 11.71
N VAL A 744 34.21 7.95 11.35
CA VAL A 744 35.02 8.74 12.27
C VAL A 744 34.15 9.35 13.38
N LEU A 745 33.01 9.94 13.02
CA LEU A 745 32.03 10.47 13.99
C LEU A 745 31.46 9.36 14.89
N MET A 746 31.10 8.20 14.35
CA MET A 746 30.63 7.08 15.16
C MET A 746 31.66 6.68 16.24
N ARG A 747 32.93 6.52 15.84
CA ARG A 747 34.01 6.13 16.75
C ARG A 747 34.41 7.23 17.74
N LEU A 748 34.55 8.47 17.28
CA LEU A 748 35.08 9.56 18.10
C LEU A 748 34.01 10.24 18.95
N LEU A 749 32.75 10.26 18.48
CA LEU A 749 31.65 10.95 19.15
C LEU A 749 30.63 9.97 19.75
N GLU A 750 29.97 9.18 18.90
CA GLU A 750 28.81 8.37 19.33
C GLU A 750 29.21 7.30 20.36
N ASP A 751 30.30 6.57 20.13
CA ASP A 751 30.80 5.54 21.05
C ASP A 751 31.12 6.14 22.45
N ASN A 752 31.74 7.33 22.48
CA ASN A 752 32.08 8.01 23.73
C ASN A 752 30.83 8.60 24.44
N LEU A 753 29.87 9.16 23.69
CA LEU A 753 28.60 9.63 24.24
C LEU A 753 27.79 8.47 24.83
N ALA A 754 27.72 7.34 24.12
CA ALA A 754 27.04 6.15 24.61
C ALA A 754 27.67 5.65 25.92
N GLN A 755 29.01 5.62 26.01
CA GLN A 755 29.69 5.25 27.24
C GLN A 755 29.37 6.21 28.39
N ALA A 756 29.40 7.54 28.17
CA ALA A 756 29.13 8.54 29.19
C ALA A 756 27.67 8.51 29.69
N ILE A 757 26.71 8.19 28.81
CA ILE A 757 25.31 8.01 29.20
C ILE A 757 25.14 6.71 30.01
N LEU A 758 25.73 5.60 29.54
CA LEU A 758 25.65 4.31 30.24
C LEU A 758 26.37 4.30 31.59
N SER A 759 27.44 5.08 31.75
CA SER A 759 28.14 5.25 33.03
C SER A 759 27.44 6.22 33.99
N GLY A 760 26.40 6.93 33.52
CA GLY A 760 25.67 7.94 34.29
C GLY A 760 26.44 9.27 34.45
N GLU A 761 27.48 9.49 33.65
CA GLU A 761 28.23 10.76 33.61
C GLU A 761 27.43 11.88 32.93
N LEU A 762 26.58 11.53 31.97
CA LEU A 762 25.60 12.39 31.30
C LEU A 762 24.18 11.86 31.55
N SER A 763 23.25 12.76 31.83
CA SER A 763 21.83 12.48 32.06
C SER A 763 20.93 13.46 31.31
N GLU A 764 19.63 13.16 31.27
CA GLU A 764 18.62 14.02 30.65
C GLU A 764 18.69 15.46 31.21
N GLY A 765 18.77 16.45 30.31
CA GLY A 765 18.91 17.87 30.65
C GLY A 765 20.35 18.38 30.72
N ASP A 766 21.36 17.50 30.63
CA ASP A 766 22.77 17.90 30.62
C ASP A 766 23.22 18.41 29.24
N THR A 767 24.31 19.19 29.24
CA THR A 767 25.00 19.59 28.00
C THR A 767 26.32 18.84 27.90
N ALA A 768 26.42 17.93 26.93
CA ALA A 768 27.65 17.23 26.58
C ALA A 768 28.59 18.17 25.79
N TYR A 769 29.66 18.64 26.43
CA TYR A 769 30.72 19.39 25.78
C TYR A 769 31.87 18.44 25.39
N VAL A 770 32.08 18.27 24.09
CA VAL A 770 33.07 17.36 23.52
C VAL A 770 34.27 18.15 22.98
N ASP A 771 35.45 17.77 23.44
CA ASP A 771 36.72 18.42 23.11
C ASP A 771 37.85 17.39 22.90
N THR A 772 39.01 17.86 22.46
CA THR A 772 40.25 17.08 22.36
C THR A 772 41.30 17.63 23.33
N ASP A 773 41.92 16.77 24.13
CA ASP A 773 43.05 17.18 24.99
C ASP A 773 44.36 17.37 24.21
N GLU A 774 45.43 17.81 24.89
CA GLU A 774 46.75 18.05 24.29
C GLU A 774 47.41 16.78 23.71
N ASP A 775 47.00 15.60 24.19
CA ASP A 775 47.47 14.28 23.73
C ASP A 775 46.58 13.69 22.62
N GLY A 776 45.48 14.38 22.27
CA GLY A 776 44.50 13.91 21.31
C GLY A 776 43.61 12.79 21.84
N ASN A 777 43.18 12.81 23.09
CA ASN A 777 42.06 12.00 23.59
C ASN A 777 40.75 12.79 23.56
N ILE A 778 39.63 12.08 23.42
CA ILE A 778 38.29 12.69 23.45
C ILE A 778 37.89 12.95 24.90
N LEU A 779 37.57 14.19 25.21
CA LEU A 779 37.04 14.60 26.50
C LEU A 779 35.55 14.93 26.36
N ILE A 780 34.72 14.25 27.13
CA ILE A 780 33.30 14.60 27.27
C ILE A 780 33.11 15.16 28.67
N THR A 781 32.61 16.40 28.75
CA THR A 781 32.35 17.05 30.04
C THR A 781 30.93 17.60 30.06
N ASP A 782 30.27 17.47 31.21
CA ASP A 782 29.06 18.23 31.49
C ASP A 782 29.45 19.70 31.74
N ALA A 783 28.88 20.60 30.93
CA ALA A 783 29.13 22.04 31.03
C ALA A 783 28.77 22.62 32.42
N ALA A 784 27.84 21.99 33.17
CA ALA A 784 27.48 22.41 34.52
C ALA A 784 28.56 22.07 35.57
N LYS A 785 29.24 20.92 35.44
CA LYS A 785 30.34 20.51 36.34
C LYS A 785 31.65 21.26 36.09
N LYS A 786 31.90 21.76 34.87
CA LYS A 786 33.11 22.53 34.53
C LYS A 786 33.23 23.86 35.31
N LYS A 787 32.12 24.43 35.79
CA LYS A 787 32.12 25.64 36.64
C LYS A 787 32.55 25.41 38.10
N GLN A 788 32.59 24.17 38.58
CA GLN A 788 33.05 23.86 39.95
C GLN A 788 34.55 23.50 40.04
N LEU A 789 35.25 23.42 38.91
CA LEU A 789 36.67 22.99 38.83
C LEU A 789 37.66 24.11 38.47
N GLN A 790 37.26 25.39 38.54
CA GLN A 790 38.25 26.47 38.56
C GLN A 790 38.77 26.68 39.99
N PRO A 791 40.10 26.64 40.23
CA PRO A 791 40.65 26.92 41.55
C PRO A 791 40.38 28.39 41.91
N VAL A 792 39.85 28.61 43.10
CA VAL A 792 39.85 29.92 43.75
C VAL A 792 41.31 30.31 43.94
N GLY A 793 41.77 31.32 43.19
CA GLY A 793 43.06 31.97 43.39
C GLY A 793 43.10 32.79 44.66
#